data_AF-A0A2K9NYX4-F1
#
_entry.id   AF-A0A2K9NYX4-F1
#
_cell.length_a   1.000
_cell.length_b   1.000
_cell.length_c   1.000
_cell.angle_alpha   90.00
_cell.angle_beta   90.00
_cell.angle_gamma   90.00
#
_symmetry.space_group_name_H-M   'P 1'
#
loop_
_entity.id
_entity.type
_entity.pdbx_description
1 polymer ?
#
loop_
_entity_poly.entity_id
_entity_poly.type
_entity_poly.pdbx_seq_one_letter_code
_entity_poly.pdbx_strand_id
1 'polypeptide(L)'
;MGKKNIESNKGKSKRIWIYSIIGVLLVLTGVFLLSESQFDVNQIPNLFSEMKNMLFDKTENKVQIAEEMPAAKIKVYSEQTSVVEPDKITPSNLKSADGTYNAEGGANNLYDGDISTCSGSSSSWATLDAGELKTLSYIRYIPNTSSQIMGNTCVGTKFLASKDNKYFVELGTVNPDVNGDINLDWHTLEFSGYGEYRYFKVELSPYASFGEIEWVSDTGIIADENDKTDFSFMAFDAMEGFEGYTVLTIYNKDKILKCVETIDSDFKVGDYTKLEFSDIQLELGDYIRVITYDKQDMKMAVDLPLDYRFTEASSNLSVSNIYSDNMMFQADQELVVSGKGVCGSEVKAVIRNMDTGQEFSGSDIAKDISDWEINLGVFENGGNYELFISSEDEKLEFKNITFGDIWVFAGQSNMEFYLCGEKSGNELLNTKEGKKKSTTDKIRMINMYNIGYMGAAGEVENVPLNDWNEYWTELTPDRVSYMSAIAYYFSQGIKDRYDRNVGIISVAVGDTEINQWYPRGESFGKFTGDSGKLYNNRIYPFTNQKIKGILWYQGEADNYRTNMNAEEYSDAMAGLIDLYRQKWSSEDLPFYYVQLTRYETKDASEIREGQRIALQKVRNKKNVGMFGLLDIIGRYDQGEGCARTDIHPWQKEVVADRFLDYVGHDIYKDSEANTSGPVYQSKQKIDNTIVLTFKHKGKLKVMDKSQYADSVCEQKISASSTDTSILHEFWISDENGKFYPANARIENDKVVVWSDSVFNPTDVMYAWGAYPEMPNLTDDSGLPAVTFNTYNGSEVL
;
A
#
# COMPACT_ATOMS: atom_id res chain seq x y z
N MET A 1 -59.78 13.17 -21.22
CA MET A 1 -60.92 12.37 -20.72
C MET A 1 -61.38 11.41 -21.82
N GLY A 2 -61.50 10.11 -21.47
CA GLY A 2 -62.28 9.08 -22.19
C GLY A 2 -61.65 8.51 -23.48
N LYS A 3 -60.97 7.35 -23.43
CA LYS A 3 -61.47 5.98 -23.75
C LYS A 3 -61.88 5.82 -25.23
N LYS A 4 -61.50 4.78 -25.99
CA LYS A 4 -60.98 3.43 -25.72
C LYS A 4 -60.55 2.79 -27.07
N ASN A 5 -59.47 1.98 -27.05
CA ASN A 5 -59.10 0.74 -27.79
C ASN A 5 -59.70 0.49 -29.22
N ILE A 6 -59.03 -0.11 -30.21
CA ILE A 6 -58.32 -1.41 -30.26
C ILE A 6 -57.45 -1.47 -31.56
N GLU A 7 -56.29 -2.12 -31.47
CA GLU A 7 -55.43 -2.81 -32.48
C GLU A 7 -54.97 -2.11 -33.78
N SER A 8 -53.65 -2.11 -34.01
CA SER A 8 -53.00 -3.18 -34.78
C SER A 8 -51.47 -2.99 -34.93
N ASN A 9 -50.78 -4.13 -34.88
CA ASN A 9 -49.56 -4.56 -35.57
C ASN A 9 -48.24 -3.75 -35.57
N LYS A 10 -47.23 -4.49 -35.05
CA LYS A 10 -45.86 -4.71 -35.55
C LYS A 10 -44.86 -3.55 -35.55
N GLY A 11 -43.87 -3.70 -34.67
CA GLY A 11 -42.50 -3.24 -34.94
C GLY A 11 -41.61 -3.10 -33.71
N LYS A 12 -40.74 -4.10 -33.49
CA LYS A 12 -39.44 -4.03 -32.78
C LYS A 12 -39.43 -3.60 -31.29
N SER A 13 -39.13 -4.56 -30.40
CA SER A 13 -37.86 -4.63 -29.64
C SER A 13 -38.00 -5.50 -28.36
N LYS A 14 -36.89 -6.17 -27.99
CA LYS A 14 -36.57 -6.82 -26.69
C LYS A 14 -37.43 -8.05 -26.32
N ARG A 15 -37.05 -9.30 -26.63
CA ARG A 15 -35.95 -10.15 -26.09
C ARG A 15 -35.93 -10.24 -24.54
N ILE A 16 -36.18 -11.48 -24.10
CA ILE A 16 -35.80 -12.16 -22.83
C ILE A 16 -36.74 -11.88 -21.65
N TRP A 17 -37.63 -12.84 -21.33
CA TRP A 17 -38.17 -13.13 -19.98
C TRP A 17 -39.08 -14.39 -20.04
N ILE A 18 -38.55 -15.55 -20.45
CA ILE A 18 -39.18 -16.87 -20.19
C ILE A 18 -38.05 -17.91 -20.18
N TYR A 19 -37.52 -18.28 -19.01
CA TYR A 19 -36.91 -19.60 -18.71
C TYR A 19 -36.70 -19.82 -17.19
N SER A 20 -37.72 -19.56 -16.36
CA SER A 20 -37.66 -19.88 -14.92
C SER A 20 -38.87 -20.65 -14.39
N ILE A 21 -39.82 -21.04 -15.26
CA ILE A 21 -41.06 -21.76 -14.83
C ILE A 21 -41.09 -23.22 -15.31
N ILE A 22 -40.10 -23.69 -16.07
CA ILE A 22 -40.02 -25.10 -16.52
C ILE A 22 -39.09 -25.95 -15.60
N GLY A 23 -38.18 -25.33 -14.84
CA GLY A 23 -37.30 -26.04 -13.92
C GLY A 23 -38.01 -26.64 -12.70
N VAL A 24 -39.06 -25.97 -12.20
CA VAL A 24 -39.83 -26.43 -11.03
C VAL A 24 -40.85 -27.53 -11.40
N LEU A 25 -41.24 -27.62 -12.67
CA LEU A 25 -42.21 -28.60 -13.17
C LEU A 25 -41.59 -29.99 -13.46
N LEU A 26 -40.26 -30.12 -13.52
CA LEU A 26 -39.57 -31.41 -13.72
C LEU A 26 -39.10 -32.07 -12.41
N VAL A 27 -39.01 -31.32 -11.31
CA VAL A 27 -38.80 -31.92 -9.97
C VAL A 27 -40.08 -32.64 -9.49
N LEU A 28 -41.26 -32.21 -9.95
CA LEU A 28 -42.55 -32.87 -9.69
C LEU A 28 -42.84 -34.12 -10.55
N THR A 29 -41.89 -34.66 -11.32
CA THR A 29 -42.10 -35.92 -12.09
C THR A 29 -41.02 -37.00 -11.89
N GLY A 30 -39.99 -36.76 -11.07
CA GLY A 30 -38.93 -37.75 -10.81
C GLY A 30 -39.10 -38.62 -9.56
N VAL A 31 -39.88 -38.19 -8.56
CA VAL A 31 -40.13 -38.97 -7.32
C VAL A 31 -41.49 -39.66 -7.39
N PHE A 32 -41.65 -40.47 -8.44
CA PHE A 32 -42.58 -41.59 -8.43
C PHE A 32 -41.84 -42.78 -9.03
N LEU A 33 -40.95 -43.38 -8.24
CA LEU A 33 -40.64 -44.81 -8.22
C LEU A 33 -39.86 -45.09 -6.93
N LEU A 34 -40.36 -46.05 -6.13
CA LEU A 34 -40.01 -46.45 -4.75
C LEU A 34 -40.92 -45.78 -3.68
N SER A 35 -42.21 -46.12 -3.56
CA SER A 35 -42.82 -47.31 -2.92
C SER A 35 -42.47 -47.39 -1.42
N GLU A 36 -43.34 -47.24 -0.41
CA GLU A 36 -44.76 -47.56 -0.27
C GLU A 36 -45.43 -46.76 0.89
N SER A 37 -46.73 -46.47 0.69
CA SER A 37 -47.81 -46.39 1.70
C SER A 37 -48.21 -45.05 2.36
N GLN A 38 -49.40 -44.61 1.92
CA GLN A 38 -50.47 -43.82 2.59
C GLN A 38 -50.29 -42.31 2.82
N PHE A 39 -50.73 -41.51 1.84
CA PHE A 39 -51.22 -40.13 2.05
C PHE A 39 -52.57 -39.94 1.34
N ASP A 40 -53.59 -39.47 2.06
CA ASP A 40 -54.94 -39.21 1.55
C ASP A 40 -55.01 -37.83 0.87
N VAL A 41 -55.19 -37.84 -0.46
CA VAL A 41 -55.12 -36.66 -1.35
C VAL A 41 -56.39 -35.79 -1.29
N ASN A 42 -57.43 -36.20 -0.56
CA ASN A 42 -58.69 -35.43 -0.51
C ASN A 42 -58.68 -34.24 0.47
N GLN A 43 -57.57 -33.94 1.15
CA GLN A 43 -57.47 -32.79 2.07
C GLN A 43 -56.81 -31.53 1.47
N ILE A 44 -56.23 -31.62 0.26
CA ILE A 44 -55.45 -30.52 -0.35
C ILE A 44 -56.30 -29.29 -0.79
N PRO A 45 -57.59 -29.38 -1.15
CA PRO A 45 -58.36 -28.18 -1.54
C PRO A 45 -58.59 -27.18 -0.40
N ASN A 46 -58.47 -27.57 0.87
CA ASN A 46 -58.64 -26.65 2.00
C ASN A 46 -57.40 -25.77 2.25
N LEU A 47 -56.19 -26.28 1.97
CA LEU A 47 -54.94 -25.54 2.21
C LEU A 47 -54.80 -24.29 1.32
N PHE A 48 -55.20 -24.42 0.04
CA PHE A 48 -55.14 -23.30 -0.92
C PHE A 48 -56.25 -22.25 -0.71
N SER A 49 -57.35 -22.61 -0.04
CA SER A 49 -58.43 -21.66 0.28
C SER A 49 -58.09 -20.82 1.53
N GLU A 50 -57.32 -21.39 2.47
CA GLU A 50 -56.80 -20.67 3.64
C GLU A 50 -55.70 -19.67 3.26
N MET A 51 -54.73 -20.07 2.43
CA MET A 51 -53.67 -19.15 1.96
C MET A 51 -54.20 -17.94 1.17
N LYS A 52 -55.34 -18.08 0.48
CA LYS A 52 -55.92 -17.00 -0.33
C LYS A 52 -56.74 -15.99 0.49
N ASN A 53 -57.26 -16.38 1.66
CA ASN A 53 -58.10 -15.51 2.50
C ASN A 53 -57.29 -14.66 3.50
N MET A 54 -56.02 -14.99 3.78
CA MET A 54 -55.15 -14.21 4.68
C MET A 54 -54.60 -12.91 4.08
N LEU A 55 -54.69 -12.71 2.77
CA LEU A 55 -54.09 -11.54 2.09
C LEU A 55 -55.05 -10.37 1.81
N PHE A 56 -56.33 -10.44 2.22
CA PHE A 56 -57.25 -9.31 2.07
C PHE A 56 -58.35 -9.30 3.15
N ASP A 57 -58.19 -8.52 4.23
CA ASP A 57 -59.35 -8.01 4.98
C ASP A 57 -59.86 -6.71 4.33
N LYS A 58 -61.16 -6.63 4.12
CA LYS A 58 -61.84 -5.67 3.23
C LYS A 58 -62.52 -4.52 3.97
N THR A 59 -62.33 -4.35 5.27
CA THR A 59 -63.16 -3.42 6.06
C THR A 59 -62.48 -2.17 6.58
N GLU A 60 -61.16 -2.03 6.57
CA GLU A 60 -60.50 -0.79 6.98
C GLU A 60 -59.36 -0.40 6.04
N ASN A 61 -59.63 0.48 5.07
CA ASN A 61 -58.63 1.08 4.18
C ASN A 61 -57.62 1.96 4.97
N LYS A 62 -56.69 1.33 5.68
CA LYS A 62 -55.47 1.96 6.21
C LYS A 62 -54.30 1.00 6.02
N VAL A 63 -53.38 1.38 5.14
CA VAL A 63 -52.03 0.83 5.09
C VAL A 63 -51.30 1.37 6.31
N GLN A 64 -51.11 0.53 7.33
CA GLN A 64 -50.05 0.76 8.30
C GLN A 64 -48.80 0.16 7.66
N ILE A 65 -47.86 1.03 7.32
CA ILE A 65 -46.51 0.64 6.90
C ILE A 65 -45.92 -0.10 8.11
N ALA A 66 -45.85 -1.43 8.02
CA ALA A 66 -45.00 -2.21 8.91
C ALA A 66 -43.55 -1.90 8.52
N GLU A 67 -42.73 -1.56 9.50
CA GLU A 67 -41.29 -1.42 9.36
C GLU A 67 -40.71 -2.66 8.65
N GLU A 68 -39.84 -2.45 7.66
CA GLU A 68 -39.14 -3.53 6.96
C GLU A 68 -38.31 -4.31 7.99
N MET A 69 -38.78 -5.50 8.34
CA MET A 69 -38.05 -6.43 9.21
C MET A 69 -36.91 -7.09 8.40
N PRO A 70 -35.68 -7.18 8.94
CA PRO A 70 -34.57 -7.84 8.27
C PRO A 70 -34.82 -9.36 8.14
N ALA A 71 -34.47 -9.91 6.98
CA ALA A 71 -34.54 -11.35 6.70
C ALA A 71 -33.60 -12.16 7.63
N ALA A 72 -34.03 -13.37 8.02
CA ALA A 72 -33.27 -14.25 8.90
C ALA A 72 -31.95 -14.72 8.24
N LYS A 73 -30.81 -14.58 8.94
CA LYS A 73 -29.51 -15.06 8.46
C LYS A 73 -29.24 -16.47 8.97
N ILE A 74 -29.09 -17.43 8.07
CA ILE A 74 -28.83 -18.86 8.38
C ILE A 74 -27.39 -19.22 7.99
N LYS A 75 -26.68 -19.96 8.85
CA LYS A 75 -25.33 -20.50 8.59
C LYS A 75 -25.32 -22.03 8.75
N VAL A 76 -24.43 -22.70 8.03
CA VAL A 76 -24.30 -24.17 8.03
C VAL A 76 -23.03 -24.56 8.77
N TYR A 77 -23.06 -25.58 9.62
CA TYR A 77 -21.91 -26.03 10.44
C TYR A 77 -21.82 -27.56 10.45
N SER A 78 -20.63 -28.17 10.35
CA SER A 78 -20.51 -29.60 10.66
C SER A 78 -20.61 -29.80 12.18
N GLU A 79 -21.14 -30.94 12.64
CA GLU A 79 -21.42 -31.21 14.07
C GLU A 79 -20.17 -31.45 14.94
N GLN A 80 -18.99 -31.16 14.41
CA GLN A 80 -17.73 -31.33 15.11
C GLN A 80 -16.84 -30.10 14.96
N THR A 81 -17.35 -28.96 15.41
CA THR A 81 -16.52 -27.79 15.70
C THR A 81 -16.03 -27.89 17.14
N SER A 82 -14.75 -28.17 17.33
CA SER A 82 -14.09 -28.01 18.63
C SER A 82 -13.14 -26.81 18.57
N VAL A 83 -13.24 -25.92 19.55
CA VAL A 83 -12.14 -25.00 19.86
C VAL A 83 -10.94 -25.88 20.23
N VAL A 84 -9.76 -25.59 19.67
CA VAL A 84 -8.54 -26.30 20.03
C VAL A 84 -8.14 -25.90 21.46
N GLU A 85 -8.73 -26.58 22.42
CA GLU A 85 -8.49 -26.42 23.86
C GLU A 85 -7.25 -27.23 24.25
N PRO A 86 -6.18 -26.62 24.78
CA PRO A 86 -5.06 -27.36 25.33
C PRO A 86 -5.48 -28.07 26.62
N ASP A 87 -5.04 -29.30 26.80
CA ASP A 87 -5.09 -29.97 28.11
C ASP A 87 -4.14 -29.23 29.08
N LYS A 88 -4.66 -28.16 29.70
CA LYS A 88 -4.00 -27.29 30.70
C LYS A 88 -2.86 -26.46 30.11
N ILE A 89 -3.11 -25.18 29.85
CA ILE A 89 -2.03 -24.19 29.65
C ILE A 89 -1.17 -24.17 30.91
N THR A 90 0.13 -24.42 30.75
CA THR A 90 1.12 -24.39 31.82
C THR A 90 2.30 -23.55 31.35
N PRO A 91 3.04 -22.87 32.24
CA PRO A 91 4.28 -22.19 31.85
C PRO A 91 5.31 -23.10 31.13
N SER A 92 5.16 -24.43 31.22
CA SER A 92 5.99 -25.41 30.52
C SER A 92 5.61 -25.69 29.05
N ASN A 93 4.38 -25.43 28.61
CA ASN A 93 3.91 -25.70 27.23
C ASN A 93 3.71 -24.44 26.37
N LEU A 94 4.07 -23.28 26.91
CA LEU A 94 4.00 -21.98 26.24
C LEU A 94 5.40 -21.35 26.17
N LYS A 95 5.85 -20.95 24.99
CA LYS A 95 7.13 -20.27 24.78
C LYS A 95 6.88 -18.89 24.16
N SER A 96 7.56 -17.87 24.69
CA SER A 96 7.51 -16.49 24.20
C SER A 96 8.91 -15.88 24.06
N ALA A 97 9.04 -14.84 23.24
CA ALA A 97 10.32 -14.31 22.76
C ALA A 97 11.25 -13.71 23.85
N ASP A 98 10.69 -13.14 24.92
CA ASP A 98 11.48 -12.21 25.76
C ASP A 98 11.88 -12.77 27.14
N GLY A 99 11.44 -13.97 27.53
CA GLY A 99 11.79 -14.56 28.83
C GLY A 99 11.42 -13.69 30.07
N THR A 100 10.70 -12.60 29.86
CA THR A 100 10.18 -11.70 30.89
C THR A 100 8.77 -12.12 31.28
N TYR A 101 8.50 -12.13 32.59
CA TYR A 101 7.25 -12.51 33.26
C TYR A 101 5.95 -11.90 32.64
N ASN A 102 6.06 -10.80 31.88
CA ASN A 102 4.93 -10.14 31.21
C ASN A 102 4.50 -10.79 29.89
N ALA A 103 5.41 -11.47 29.17
CA ALA A 103 5.08 -12.15 27.91
C ALA A 103 4.40 -13.52 28.15
N GLU A 104 4.77 -14.22 29.23
CA GLU A 104 4.06 -15.42 29.70
C GLU A 104 2.65 -15.08 30.22
N GLY A 105 2.49 -13.96 30.94
CA GLY A 105 1.18 -13.45 31.36
C GLY A 105 0.30 -13.06 30.17
N GLY A 106 0.86 -12.36 29.18
CA GLY A 106 0.14 -11.97 27.96
C GLY A 106 -0.28 -13.14 27.08
N ALA A 107 0.52 -14.21 27.03
CA ALA A 107 0.21 -15.40 26.26
C ALA A 107 -0.75 -16.37 26.98
N ASN A 108 -0.76 -16.43 28.31
CA ASN A 108 -1.86 -17.08 29.05
C ASN A 108 -3.20 -16.34 28.80
N ASN A 109 -3.18 -15.02 28.76
CA ASN A 109 -4.35 -14.18 28.51
C ASN A 109 -4.91 -14.28 27.08
N LEU A 110 -4.11 -14.70 26.10
CA LEU A 110 -4.52 -14.86 24.70
C LEU A 110 -5.38 -16.11 24.43
N TYR A 111 -5.36 -17.09 25.35
CA TYR A 111 -6.02 -18.38 25.16
C TYR A 111 -7.04 -18.73 26.26
N ASP A 112 -7.07 -17.98 27.38
CA ASP A 112 -7.97 -18.24 28.53
C ASP A 112 -9.04 -17.13 28.72
N GLY A 113 -9.18 -16.23 27.74
CA GLY A 113 -10.24 -15.20 27.74
C GLY A 113 -10.14 -14.11 28.83
N ASP A 114 -9.01 -13.99 29.54
CA ASP A 114 -8.83 -12.99 30.61
C ASP A 114 -7.99 -11.78 30.17
N ILE A 115 -8.57 -10.58 30.33
CA ILE A 115 -8.11 -9.34 29.67
C ILE A 115 -7.11 -8.58 30.56
N SER A 116 -5.83 -8.62 30.18
CA SER A 116 -4.90 -7.50 30.39
C SER A 116 -3.78 -7.46 29.33
N THR A 117 -3.93 -6.52 28.39
CA THR A 117 -2.94 -5.87 27.50
C THR A 117 -1.57 -6.52 27.30
N CYS A 118 -1.30 -7.05 26.09
CA CYS A 118 0.07 -7.17 25.57
C CYS A 118 0.54 -5.81 25.03
N SER A 119 0.99 -4.91 25.90
CA SER A 119 1.63 -3.65 25.48
C SER A 119 3.15 -3.82 25.54
N GLY A 120 3.78 -3.99 24.39
CA GLY A 120 5.24 -4.10 24.25
C GLY A 120 5.69 -3.53 22.90
N SER A 121 6.83 -2.84 22.88
CA SER A 121 7.41 -2.15 21.73
C SER A 121 8.19 -3.06 20.75
N SER A 122 7.99 -4.38 20.85
CA SER A 122 8.66 -5.41 20.05
C SER A 122 7.65 -6.45 19.55
N SER A 123 7.87 -6.99 18.34
CA SER A 123 7.11 -8.09 17.78
C SER A 123 7.15 -9.30 18.73
N SER A 124 6.01 -9.63 19.32
CA SER A 124 5.87 -10.69 20.32
C SER A 124 5.25 -11.91 19.66
N TRP A 125 5.73 -13.11 19.98
CA TRP A 125 5.12 -14.35 19.51
C TRP A 125 4.81 -15.30 20.66
N ALA A 126 3.76 -16.09 20.48
CA ALA A 126 3.37 -17.15 21.39
C ALA A 126 3.11 -18.43 20.59
N THR A 127 3.66 -19.55 21.07
CA THR A 127 3.38 -20.88 20.51
C THR A 127 2.67 -21.74 21.53
N LEU A 128 1.53 -22.30 21.13
CA LEU A 128 0.72 -23.29 21.83
C LEU A 128 1.05 -24.70 21.32
N ASP A 129 1.39 -25.62 22.21
CA ASP A 129 1.39 -27.07 21.92
C ASP A 129 0.02 -27.66 22.34
N ALA A 130 -0.79 -28.09 21.37
CA ALA A 130 -2.09 -28.71 21.61
C ALA A 130 -1.98 -30.14 22.18
N GLY A 131 -0.78 -30.67 22.39
CA GLY A 131 -0.51 -32.00 22.95
C GLY A 131 -0.63 -33.13 21.92
N GLU A 132 -1.49 -32.97 20.92
CA GLU A 132 -1.73 -33.89 19.81
C GLU A 132 -1.96 -33.13 18.50
N LEU A 133 -2.00 -33.86 17.39
CA LEU A 133 -2.33 -33.29 16.08
C LEU A 133 -3.82 -32.93 16.03
N LYS A 134 -4.14 -31.74 15.51
CA LYS A 134 -5.48 -31.19 15.35
C LYS A 134 -5.65 -30.68 13.92
N THR A 135 -6.75 -31.03 13.28
CA THR A 135 -7.13 -30.46 11.98
C THR A 135 -7.69 -29.06 12.19
N LEU A 136 -7.26 -28.06 11.41
CA LEU A 136 -7.71 -26.68 11.59
C LEU A 136 -8.48 -26.19 10.36
N SER A 137 -9.58 -25.48 10.58
CA SER A 137 -10.48 -25.00 9.52
C SER A 137 -10.49 -23.50 9.34
N TYR A 138 -10.56 -22.76 10.43
CA TYR A 138 -10.48 -21.31 10.40
C TYR A 138 -10.01 -20.78 11.76
N ILE A 139 -9.59 -19.53 11.77
CA ILE A 139 -9.28 -18.79 12.99
C ILE A 139 -10.32 -17.70 13.10
N ARG A 140 -10.79 -17.42 14.30
CA ARG A 140 -11.57 -16.22 14.54
C ARG A 140 -10.97 -15.42 15.68
N TYR A 141 -11.14 -14.11 15.65
CA TYR A 141 -10.64 -13.23 16.68
C TYR A 141 -11.60 -12.06 16.91
N ILE A 142 -11.53 -11.46 18.09
CA ILE A 142 -12.19 -10.20 18.43
C ILE A 142 -11.10 -9.17 18.76
N PRO A 143 -11.08 -7.98 18.12
CA PRO A 143 -10.24 -6.86 18.56
C PRO A 143 -10.70 -6.32 19.91
N ASN A 144 -9.76 -5.93 20.77
CA ASN A 144 -10.11 -5.23 22.01
C ASN A 144 -10.56 -3.77 21.73
N THR A 145 -11.29 -3.16 22.67
CA THR A 145 -11.68 -1.74 22.63
C THR A 145 -10.49 -0.79 22.54
N SER A 146 -9.32 -1.14 23.10
CA SER A 146 -8.08 -0.39 22.91
C SER A 146 -7.64 -0.31 21.43
N SER A 147 -7.90 -1.37 20.65
CA SER A 147 -7.62 -1.43 19.21
C SER A 147 -8.54 -0.54 18.39
N GLN A 148 -9.76 -0.24 18.87
CA GLN A 148 -10.65 0.75 18.26
C GLN A 148 -10.08 2.17 18.33
N ILE A 149 -9.46 2.51 19.46
CA ILE A 149 -8.94 3.87 19.74
C ILE A 149 -7.67 4.15 18.92
N MET A 150 -6.91 3.11 18.57
CA MET A 150 -5.60 3.23 17.90
C MET A 150 -5.58 2.79 16.42
N GLY A 151 -6.72 2.38 15.84
CA GLY A 151 -6.84 2.13 14.39
C GLY A 151 -6.62 0.69 13.92
N ASN A 152 -7.29 -0.29 14.53
CA ASN A 152 -7.14 -1.74 14.34
C ASN A 152 -5.67 -2.18 14.43
N THR A 153 -5.14 -2.17 15.65
CA THR A 153 -3.76 -2.58 15.92
C THR A 153 -3.51 -4.07 15.71
N CYS A 154 -4.55 -4.86 15.46
CA CYS A 154 -4.41 -6.29 15.14
C CYS A 154 -3.90 -6.54 13.72
N VAL A 155 -3.99 -5.55 12.82
CA VAL A 155 -3.53 -5.65 11.42
C VAL A 155 -2.04 -6.03 11.36
N GLY A 156 -1.71 -7.00 10.51
CA GLY A 156 -0.37 -7.57 10.40
C GLY A 156 -0.04 -8.68 11.41
N THR A 157 -0.95 -9.02 12.33
CA THR A 157 -0.80 -10.23 13.17
C THR A 157 -0.92 -11.48 12.30
N LYS A 158 0.05 -12.39 12.44
CA LYS A 158 0.10 -13.64 11.68
C LYS A 158 -0.24 -14.84 12.55
N PHE A 159 -0.95 -15.79 11.95
CA PHE A 159 -1.28 -17.06 12.56
C PHE A 159 -0.56 -18.17 11.79
N LEU A 160 0.16 -19.02 12.51
CA LEU A 160 0.96 -20.10 11.93
C LEU A 160 0.70 -21.43 12.64
N ALA A 161 0.99 -22.54 11.97
CA ALA A 161 0.90 -23.86 12.59
C ALA A 161 1.99 -24.84 12.13
N SER A 162 2.35 -25.79 13.00
CA SER A 162 3.42 -26.76 12.79
C SER A 162 3.03 -28.14 13.32
N LYS A 163 3.49 -29.21 12.65
CA LYS A 163 3.36 -30.60 13.12
C LYS A 163 4.39 -30.96 14.19
N ASP A 164 5.57 -30.34 14.15
CA ASP A 164 6.77 -30.82 14.85
C ASP A 164 7.52 -29.74 15.65
N ASN A 165 6.97 -28.52 15.71
CA ASN A 165 7.54 -27.34 16.37
C ASN A 165 8.88 -26.89 15.77
N LYS A 166 9.16 -27.27 14.52
CA LYS A 166 10.38 -26.86 13.79
C LYS A 166 10.06 -26.01 12.58
N TYR A 167 8.98 -26.31 11.86
CA TYR A 167 8.58 -25.62 10.63
C TYR A 167 7.12 -25.17 10.71
N PHE A 168 6.86 -23.86 10.59
CA PHE A 168 5.53 -23.26 10.82
C PHE A 168 4.91 -22.68 9.54
N VAL A 169 3.81 -23.25 9.07
CA VAL A 169 3.05 -22.74 7.92
C VAL A 169 2.19 -21.55 8.36
N GLU A 170 2.22 -20.40 7.67
CA GLU A 170 1.22 -19.34 7.90
C GLU A 170 -0.13 -19.82 7.41
N LEU A 171 -1.10 -19.70 8.29
CA LEU A 171 -2.48 -19.98 8.01
C LEU A 171 -3.11 -18.68 7.51
N GLY A 172 -3.03 -17.58 8.26
CA GLY A 172 -3.51 -16.30 7.75
C GLY A 172 -2.93 -15.10 8.49
N THR A 173 -3.14 -13.93 7.91
CA THR A 173 -2.75 -12.64 8.46
C THR A 173 -3.98 -11.75 8.61
N VAL A 174 -4.06 -10.99 9.72
CA VAL A 174 -5.12 -10.00 9.91
C VAL A 174 -4.94 -8.86 8.90
N ASN A 175 -5.89 -8.74 7.97
CA ASN A 175 -5.91 -7.72 6.94
C ASN A 175 -6.68 -6.45 7.39
N PRO A 176 -6.39 -5.27 6.80
CA PRO A 176 -7.17 -4.06 7.08
C PRO A 176 -8.61 -4.19 6.55
N ASP A 177 -9.60 -3.90 7.40
CA ASP A 177 -11.01 -3.84 7.00
C ASP A 177 -11.24 -2.76 5.94
N VAL A 178 -11.92 -3.15 4.85
CA VAL A 178 -12.14 -2.34 3.65
C VAL A 178 -12.99 -1.07 3.93
N ASN A 179 -13.65 -1.00 5.08
CA ASN A 179 -14.58 0.07 5.44
C ASN A 179 -14.14 0.95 6.63
N GLY A 180 -12.98 0.69 7.26
CA GLY A 180 -12.45 1.55 8.33
C GLY A 180 -13.23 1.55 9.65
N ASP A 181 -14.37 0.86 9.75
CA ASP A 181 -15.09 0.63 11.00
C ASP A 181 -14.55 -0.61 11.71
N ILE A 182 -14.12 -0.41 12.95
CA ILE A 182 -13.57 -1.47 13.80
C ILE A 182 -14.75 -2.06 14.56
N ASN A 183 -15.41 -3.08 14.01
CA ASN A 183 -16.49 -3.75 14.71
C ASN A 183 -15.92 -4.66 15.83
N LEU A 184 -16.53 -4.62 17.03
CA LEU A 184 -16.16 -5.47 18.20
C LEU A 184 -16.72 -6.89 18.08
N ASP A 185 -17.21 -7.26 16.91
CA ASP A 185 -17.70 -8.60 16.60
C ASP A 185 -16.56 -9.55 16.24
N TRP A 186 -16.88 -10.84 16.16
CA TRP A 186 -15.95 -11.87 15.67
C TRP A 186 -15.56 -11.63 14.22
N HIS A 187 -14.25 -11.54 13.98
CA HIS A 187 -13.63 -11.57 12.67
C HIS A 187 -13.17 -12.99 12.38
N THR A 188 -13.38 -13.48 11.17
CA THR A 188 -12.95 -14.81 10.75
C THR A 188 -11.84 -14.69 9.72
N LEU A 189 -10.71 -15.33 9.99
CA LEU A 189 -9.65 -15.59 9.03
C LEU A 189 -9.91 -16.96 8.42
N GLU A 190 -10.46 -16.93 7.23
CA GLU A 190 -10.49 -18.08 6.34
C GLU A 190 -9.08 -18.26 5.76
N PHE A 191 -8.51 -19.45 5.86
CA PHE A 191 -7.23 -19.74 5.22
C PHE A 191 -7.26 -21.06 4.46
N SER A 192 -6.47 -21.11 3.39
CA SER A 192 -6.37 -22.25 2.49
C SER A 192 -5.51 -23.39 3.03
N GLY A 193 -4.95 -23.25 4.23
CA GLY A 193 -4.01 -24.17 4.89
C GLY A 193 -4.62 -25.35 5.64
N TYR A 194 -5.50 -26.15 5.02
CA TYR A 194 -6.02 -27.39 5.63
C TYR A 194 -4.90 -28.43 5.88
N GLY A 195 -4.72 -28.80 7.15
CA GLY A 195 -3.75 -29.80 7.57
C GLY A 195 -3.89 -30.14 9.06
N GLU A 196 -3.29 -31.25 9.47
CA GLU A 196 -3.16 -31.60 10.89
C GLU A 196 -1.94 -30.88 11.50
N TYR A 197 -2.13 -30.14 12.59
CA TYR A 197 -1.07 -29.42 13.26
C TYR A 197 -1.15 -29.62 14.77
N ARG A 198 0.00 -29.63 15.44
CA ARG A 198 0.09 -29.77 16.90
C ARG A 198 0.48 -28.47 17.58
N TYR A 199 1.28 -27.67 16.90
CA TYR A 199 1.82 -26.43 17.44
C TYR A 199 1.19 -25.25 16.69
N PHE A 200 0.56 -24.33 17.41
CA PHE A 200 -0.10 -23.15 16.85
C PHE A 200 0.62 -21.90 17.34
N LYS A 201 1.04 -21.03 16.43
CA LYS A 201 1.84 -19.84 16.74
C LYS A 201 1.11 -18.59 16.30
N VAL A 202 1.04 -17.59 17.17
CA VAL A 202 0.62 -16.23 16.80
C VAL A 202 1.85 -15.33 16.84
N GLU A 203 2.11 -14.61 15.76
CA GLU A 203 3.07 -13.51 15.72
C GLU A 203 2.29 -12.20 15.73
N LEU A 204 2.30 -11.51 16.87
CA LEU A 204 1.55 -10.30 17.10
C LEU A 204 2.23 -9.12 16.38
N SER A 205 1.44 -8.33 15.67
CA SER A 205 1.91 -7.03 15.21
C SER A 205 2.17 -6.09 16.40
N PRO A 206 3.05 -5.09 16.25
CA PRO A 206 3.28 -4.11 17.31
C PRO A 206 1.96 -3.48 17.75
N TYR A 207 1.72 -3.46 19.07
CA TYR A 207 0.49 -2.93 19.69
C TYR A 207 -0.79 -3.74 19.42
N ALA A 208 -0.70 -4.94 18.84
CA ALA A 208 -1.86 -5.82 18.65
C ALA A 208 -2.54 -6.12 19.99
N SER A 209 -3.85 -5.91 20.02
CA SER A 209 -4.65 -6.15 21.21
C SER A 209 -5.94 -6.85 20.85
N PHE A 210 -5.99 -8.15 21.15
CA PHE A 210 -7.17 -8.97 20.97
C PHE A 210 -7.99 -9.01 22.27
N GLY A 211 -9.31 -9.04 22.13
CA GLY A 211 -10.21 -9.46 23.19
C GLY A 211 -10.22 -10.98 23.30
N GLU A 212 -10.24 -11.67 22.16
CA GLU A 212 -10.24 -13.14 22.10
C GLU A 212 -9.67 -13.65 20.77
N ILE A 213 -9.08 -14.84 20.76
CA ILE A 213 -8.64 -15.58 19.58
C ILE A 213 -9.07 -17.03 19.75
N GLU A 214 -9.72 -17.58 18.74
CA GLU A 214 -10.05 -18.99 18.68
C GLU A 214 -9.47 -19.65 17.43
N TRP A 215 -8.84 -20.79 17.66
CA TRP A 215 -8.38 -21.72 16.64
C TRP A 215 -9.43 -22.79 16.49
N VAL A 216 -10.16 -22.77 15.37
CA VAL A 216 -11.32 -23.63 15.19
C VAL A 216 -10.93 -24.81 14.32
N SER A 217 -11.02 -25.99 14.93
CA SER A 217 -11.02 -27.25 14.20
C SER A 217 -12.46 -27.53 13.77
N ASP A 218 -12.74 -27.54 12.46
CA ASP A 218 -13.72 -28.51 12.00
C ASP A 218 -12.90 -29.79 11.87
N THR A 219 -13.26 -30.84 12.60
CA THR A 219 -13.02 -32.13 11.97
C THR A 219 -13.89 -32.07 10.70
N GLY A 220 -13.20 -32.06 9.55
CA GLY A 220 -13.88 -32.08 8.26
C GLY A 220 -14.91 -33.20 8.23
N ILE A 221 -15.81 -33.11 7.28
CA ILE A 221 -16.80 -34.16 7.00
C ILE A 221 -16.07 -35.52 6.91
N ILE A 222 -16.14 -36.32 7.97
CA ILE A 222 -15.67 -37.72 7.97
C ILE A 222 -16.90 -38.53 7.57
N ALA A 223 -16.84 -39.18 6.41
CA ALA A 223 -17.77 -40.27 6.12
C ALA A 223 -17.59 -41.33 7.21
N ASP A 224 -18.66 -41.66 7.92
CA ASP A 224 -18.59 -42.73 8.91
C ASP A 224 -18.25 -44.07 8.21
N GLU A 225 -17.94 -45.10 8.99
CA GLU A 225 -17.58 -46.43 8.49
C GLU A 225 -18.70 -47.11 7.65
N ASN A 226 -19.85 -46.44 7.47
CA ASN A 226 -21.03 -46.91 6.75
C ASN A 226 -21.44 -46.02 5.55
N ASP A 227 -20.54 -45.18 5.01
CA ASP A 227 -20.81 -44.27 3.86
C ASP A 227 -21.90 -43.19 4.15
N LYS A 228 -22.13 -42.82 5.42
CA LYS A 228 -23.04 -41.70 5.77
C LYS A 228 -22.28 -40.39 5.92
N THR A 229 -22.89 -39.32 5.37
CA THR A 229 -22.37 -37.95 5.48
C THR A 229 -23.37 -37.09 6.24
N ASP A 230 -23.02 -36.70 7.47
CA ASP A 230 -23.88 -35.87 8.33
C ASP A 230 -23.59 -34.37 8.11
N PHE A 231 -24.65 -33.57 7.98
CA PHE A 231 -24.56 -32.11 7.93
C PHE A 231 -25.46 -31.50 9.01
N SER A 232 -25.00 -30.47 9.71
CA SER A 232 -25.83 -29.72 10.65
C SER A 232 -25.95 -28.25 10.23
N PHE A 233 -27.05 -27.61 10.60
CA PHE A 233 -27.34 -26.23 10.22
C PHE A 233 -27.79 -25.51 11.49
N MET A 234 -27.32 -24.28 11.70
CA MET A 234 -27.71 -23.48 12.85
C MET A 234 -28.12 -22.08 12.37
N ALA A 235 -29.35 -21.69 12.70
CA ALA A 235 -29.80 -20.33 12.50
C ALA A 235 -29.20 -19.43 13.60
N PHE A 236 -28.31 -18.52 13.22
CA PHE A 236 -27.61 -17.65 14.16
C PHE A 236 -28.35 -16.32 14.40
N ASP A 237 -29.28 -15.97 13.50
CA ASP A 237 -30.07 -14.75 13.59
C ASP A 237 -31.45 -14.97 12.91
N ALA A 238 -32.29 -15.79 13.54
CA ALA A 238 -33.68 -16.02 13.12
C ALA A 238 -34.65 -15.27 14.04
N MET A 239 -35.67 -14.62 13.49
CA MET A 239 -36.72 -14.03 14.33
C MET A 239 -37.40 -15.14 15.16
N GLU A 240 -37.77 -14.82 16.40
CA GLU A 240 -38.47 -15.76 17.27
C GLU A 240 -39.77 -16.23 16.59
N GLY A 241 -39.83 -17.52 16.22
CA GLY A 241 -40.96 -18.12 15.48
C GLY A 241 -40.84 -18.13 13.96
N PHE A 242 -39.65 -17.92 13.37
CA PHE A 242 -39.42 -18.10 11.94
C PHE A 242 -39.54 -19.58 11.54
N GLU A 243 -40.47 -19.88 10.64
CA GLU A 243 -40.63 -21.20 10.05
C GLU A 243 -40.14 -21.14 8.59
N GLY A 244 -39.27 -22.08 8.18
CA GLY A 244 -38.73 -22.07 6.81
C GLY A 244 -38.64 -23.44 6.15
N TYR A 245 -38.63 -23.46 4.81
CA TYR A 245 -38.25 -24.62 4.01
C TYR A 245 -36.83 -24.45 3.49
N THR A 246 -35.93 -25.38 3.81
CA THR A 246 -34.56 -25.38 3.27
C THR A 246 -34.39 -26.45 2.20
N VAL A 247 -33.86 -26.07 1.04
CA VAL A 247 -33.50 -26.95 -0.06
C VAL A 247 -31.98 -27.00 -0.17
N LEU A 248 -31.41 -28.20 -0.08
CA LEU A 248 -29.99 -28.45 -0.29
C LEU A 248 -29.78 -29.21 -1.58
N THR A 249 -28.79 -28.79 -2.36
CA THR A 249 -28.43 -29.41 -3.65
C THR A 249 -26.93 -29.68 -3.70
N ILE A 250 -26.54 -30.90 -4.05
CA ILE A 250 -25.13 -31.28 -4.21
C ILE A 250 -24.84 -31.40 -5.71
N TYR A 251 -23.76 -30.79 -6.18
CA TYR A 251 -23.31 -30.87 -7.56
C TYR A 251 -21.90 -31.44 -7.61
N ASN A 252 -21.61 -32.20 -8.67
CA ASN A 252 -20.22 -32.57 -8.95
C ASN A 252 -19.43 -31.39 -9.55
N LYS A 253 -18.11 -31.55 -9.71
CA LYS A 253 -17.23 -30.57 -10.37
C LYS A 253 -17.66 -30.09 -11.76
N ASP A 254 -18.47 -30.88 -12.48
CA ASP A 254 -19.02 -30.56 -13.80
C ASP A 254 -20.41 -29.91 -13.72
N LYS A 255 -20.86 -29.50 -12.52
CA LYS A 255 -22.16 -28.89 -12.23
C LYS A 255 -23.36 -29.81 -12.47
N ILE A 256 -23.14 -31.12 -12.44
CA ILE A 256 -24.20 -32.13 -12.52
C ILE A 256 -24.73 -32.37 -11.10
N LEU A 257 -26.04 -32.22 -10.94
CA LEU A 257 -26.73 -32.42 -9.67
C LEU A 257 -26.66 -33.89 -9.25
N LYS A 258 -26.05 -34.17 -8.09
CA LYS A 258 -25.93 -35.49 -7.46
C LYS A 258 -27.10 -35.78 -6.52
N CYS A 259 -27.58 -34.77 -5.79
CA CYS A 259 -28.61 -34.93 -4.77
C CYS A 259 -29.40 -33.64 -4.55
N VAL A 260 -30.67 -33.78 -4.15
CA VAL A 260 -31.52 -32.72 -3.61
C VAL A 260 -32.23 -33.23 -2.36
N GLU A 261 -32.16 -32.48 -1.27
CA GLU A 261 -32.94 -32.74 -0.06
C GLU A 261 -33.71 -31.49 0.37
N THR A 262 -34.84 -31.67 1.04
CA THR A 262 -35.67 -30.57 1.55
C THR A 262 -36.06 -30.81 2.99
N ILE A 263 -35.90 -29.79 3.83
CA ILE A 263 -36.27 -29.82 5.25
C ILE A 263 -37.29 -28.74 5.53
N ASP A 264 -38.28 -29.14 6.31
CA ASP A 264 -39.23 -28.28 6.97
C ASP A 264 -38.73 -28.07 8.42
N SER A 265 -38.44 -26.84 8.82
CA SER A 265 -37.94 -26.56 10.17
C SER A 265 -38.45 -25.24 10.73
N ASP A 266 -38.68 -25.24 12.04
CA ASP A 266 -38.94 -24.03 12.83
C ASP A 266 -37.61 -23.58 13.41
N PHE A 267 -37.05 -22.50 12.89
CA PHE A 267 -35.73 -22.03 13.28
C PHE A 267 -35.87 -21.15 14.52
N LYS A 268 -35.24 -21.57 15.62
CA LYS A 268 -35.03 -20.71 16.79
C LYS A 268 -33.57 -20.28 16.85
N VAL A 269 -33.34 -19.06 17.31
CA VAL A 269 -31.97 -18.58 17.59
C VAL A 269 -31.31 -19.55 18.57
N GLY A 270 -30.22 -20.18 18.15
CA GLY A 270 -29.50 -21.13 18.99
C GLY A 270 -29.83 -22.60 18.77
N ASP A 271 -30.90 -22.95 18.04
CA ASP A 271 -31.25 -24.35 17.77
C ASP A 271 -30.47 -24.91 16.57
N TYR A 272 -30.00 -26.15 16.72
CA TYR A 272 -29.33 -26.92 15.68
C TYR A 272 -30.35 -27.82 14.99
N THR A 273 -30.46 -27.74 13.67
CA THR A 273 -31.22 -28.69 12.87
C THR A 273 -30.23 -29.62 12.17
N LYS A 274 -30.27 -30.90 12.52
CA LYS A 274 -29.43 -31.94 11.93
C LYS A 274 -30.07 -32.48 10.66
N LEU A 275 -29.24 -32.70 9.65
CA LEU A 275 -29.58 -33.23 8.35
C LEU A 275 -28.70 -34.44 8.05
N GLU A 276 -29.32 -35.61 7.94
CA GLU A 276 -28.60 -36.83 7.61
C GLU A 276 -28.78 -37.15 6.13
N PHE A 277 -27.67 -37.32 5.41
CA PHE A 277 -27.68 -37.82 4.05
C PHE A 277 -27.17 -39.26 4.07
N SER A 278 -28.04 -40.19 3.66
CA SER A 278 -27.62 -41.55 3.36
C SER A 278 -27.17 -41.65 1.90
N ASP A 279 -26.03 -42.31 1.68
CA ASP A 279 -25.59 -42.84 0.36
C ASP A 279 -25.03 -41.83 -0.66
N ILE A 280 -24.31 -40.77 -0.26
CA ILE A 280 -23.66 -39.81 -1.19
C ILE A 280 -22.16 -39.64 -0.89
N GLN A 281 -21.31 -40.06 -1.84
CA GLN A 281 -19.86 -39.80 -1.79
C GLN A 281 -19.50 -38.45 -2.43
N LEU A 282 -18.69 -37.64 -1.76
CA LEU A 282 -18.17 -36.35 -2.26
C LEU A 282 -16.75 -36.49 -2.80
N GLU A 283 -16.45 -35.81 -3.91
CA GLU A 283 -15.11 -35.79 -4.54
C GLU A 283 -14.50 -34.38 -4.59
N LEU A 284 -13.18 -34.29 -4.78
CA LEU A 284 -12.46 -33.03 -4.93
C LEU A 284 -13.02 -32.22 -6.12
N GLY A 285 -13.43 -30.98 -5.84
CA GLY A 285 -14.11 -30.10 -6.79
C GLY A 285 -15.65 -30.20 -6.82
N ASP A 286 -16.28 -31.12 -6.08
CA ASP A 286 -17.72 -31.10 -5.84
C ASP A 286 -18.12 -29.85 -5.04
N TYR A 287 -19.38 -29.42 -5.20
CA TYR A 287 -19.89 -28.28 -4.44
C TYR A 287 -21.34 -28.45 -3.96
N ILE A 288 -21.63 -27.91 -2.79
CA ILE A 288 -22.94 -28.00 -2.13
C ILE A 288 -23.58 -26.62 -2.12
N ARG A 289 -24.86 -26.54 -2.47
CA ARG A 289 -25.65 -25.32 -2.50
C ARG A 289 -26.86 -25.43 -1.59
N VAL A 290 -27.07 -24.43 -0.73
CA VAL A 290 -28.16 -24.39 0.24
C VAL A 290 -29.02 -23.15 0.02
N ILE A 291 -30.35 -23.31 0.02
CA ILE A 291 -31.34 -22.24 -0.18
C ILE A 291 -32.45 -22.40 0.85
N THR A 292 -32.76 -21.36 1.62
CA THR A 292 -33.89 -21.38 2.57
C THR A 292 -34.97 -20.38 2.16
N TYR A 293 -36.23 -20.79 2.29
CA TYR A 293 -37.43 -20.01 2.02
C TYR A 293 -38.23 -19.79 3.30
N ASP A 294 -38.79 -18.59 3.48
CA ASP A 294 -39.75 -18.29 4.56
C ASP A 294 -41.09 -19.01 4.27
N LYS A 295 -41.65 -19.74 5.25
CA LYS A 295 -42.94 -20.43 5.06
C LYS A 295 -44.13 -19.49 4.92
N GLN A 296 -44.09 -18.30 5.52
CA GLN A 296 -45.22 -17.37 5.54
C GLN A 296 -45.44 -16.71 4.18
N ASP A 297 -44.38 -16.35 3.46
CA ASP A 297 -44.49 -15.63 2.19
C ASP A 297 -43.76 -16.28 0.99
N MET A 298 -43.10 -17.42 1.21
CA MET A 298 -42.36 -18.20 0.22
C MET A 298 -41.23 -17.43 -0.49
N LYS A 299 -40.74 -16.33 0.09
CA LYS A 299 -39.53 -15.64 -0.39
C LYS A 299 -38.28 -16.32 0.13
N MET A 300 -37.16 -16.17 -0.59
CA MET A 300 -35.86 -16.63 -0.09
C MET A 300 -35.50 -15.83 1.17
N ALA A 301 -35.20 -16.55 2.24
CA ALA A 301 -34.79 -15.98 3.53
C ALA A 301 -33.31 -15.53 3.54
N VAL A 302 -32.52 -15.96 2.54
CA VAL A 302 -31.12 -15.58 2.34
C VAL A 302 -30.94 -14.82 1.02
N ASP A 303 -30.14 -13.75 1.03
CA ASP A 303 -29.92 -12.87 -0.14
C ASP A 303 -29.24 -13.60 -1.32
N LEU A 304 -28.45 -14.65 -1.04
CA LEU A 304 -27.76 -15.49 -2.02
C LEU A 304 -27.69 -16.96 -1.54
N PRO A 305 -27.70 -17.96 -2.45
CA PRO A 305 -27.40 -19.36 -2.11
C PRO A 305 -25.99 -19.50 -1.54
N LEU A 306 -25.84 -20.30 -0.47
CA LEU A 306 -24.54 -20.63 0.10
C LEU A 306 -23.89 -21.78 -0.68
N ASP A 307 -22.71 -21.57 -1.26
CA ASP A 307 -21.95 -22.56 -2.04
C ASP A 307 -20.64 -22.98 -1.33
N TYR A 308 -20.45 -24.28 -1.03
CA TYR A 308 -19.23 -24.83 -0.40
C TYR A 308 -18.44 -25.72 -1.37
N ARG A 309 -17.10 -25.60 -1.44
CA ARG A 309 -16.21 -26.38 -2.34
C ARG A 309 -15.14 -27.17 -1.58
N PHE A 310 -14.68 -28.29 -2.15
CA PHE A 310 -13.67 -29.19 -1.57
C PHE A 310 -12.28 -29.03 -2.25
N THR A 311 -11.21 -28.58 -1.55
CA THR A 311 -9.83 -28.35 -2.10
C THR A 311 -8.67 -28.68 -1.11
N GLU A 312 -7.46 -29.02 -1.61
CA GLU A 312 -6.20 -29.19 -0.83
C GLU A 312 -5.38 -27.90 -0.69
N ALA A 313 -4.64 -27.75 0.42
CA ALA A 313 -3.75 -26.63 0.72
C ALA A 313 -2.40 -26.72 -0.02
N SER A 314 -2.17 -25.89 -1.04
CA SER A 314 -0.86 -25.74 -1.68
C SER A 314 -0.65 -24.28 -2.11
N SER A 315 0.56 -23.74 -1.90
CA SER A 315 1.02 -22.58 -2.67
C SER A 315 1.97 -23.08 -3.75
N ASN A 316 1.67 -22.77 -5.01
CA ASN A 316 2.52 -23.07 -6.15
C ASN A 316 3.81 -22.25 -6.10
N LEU A 317 4.86 -22.72 -6.77
CA LEU A 317 6.09 -21.97 -7.00
C LEU A 317 5.76 -20.62 -7.63
N SER A 318 6.13 -19.54 -6.94
CA SER A 318 5.89 -18.18 -7.39
C SER A 318 6.97 -17.23 -6.88
N VAL A 319 7.09 -16.09 -7.54
CA VAL A 319 7.94 -14.96 -7.15
C VAL A 319 7.09 -13.69 -7.14
N SER A 320 7.62 -12.60 -6.61
CA SER A 320 6.96 -11.29 -6.70
C SER A 320 6.68 -10.91 -8.16
N ASN A 321 5.56 -10.23 -8.40
CA ASN A 321 5.17 -9.76 -9.75
C ASN A 321 6.18 -8.78 -10.38
N ILE A 322 7.15 -8.26 -9.62
CA ILE A 322 8.25 -7.44 -10.17
C ILE A 322 9.18 -8.25 -11.11
N TYR A 323 9.24 -9.57 -10.96
CA TYR A 323 10.03 -10.44 -11.82
C TYR A 323 9.34 -10.57 -13.17
N SER A 324 10.04 -10.18 -14.22
CA SER A 324 9.54 -10.21 -15.60
C SER A 324 10.70 -10.26 -16.58
N ASP A 325 10.40 -10.56 -17.84
CA ASP A 325 11.37 -10.33 -18.92
C ASP A 325 11.81 -8.86 -18.95
N ASN A 326 13.03 -8.62 -19.41
CA ASN A 326 13.67 -7.31 -19.43
C ASN A 326 13.95 -6.73 -18.03
N MET A 327 13.86 -7.51 -16.94
CA MET A 327 14.14 -6.97 -15.60
C MET A 327 15.61 -6.58 -15.39
N MET A 328 15.81 -5.64 -14.46
CA MET A 328 17.14 -5.21 -14.03
C MET A 328 17.32 -5.50 -12.54
N PHE A 329 18.50 -6.00 -12.17
CA PHE A 329 18.93 -6.12 -10.77
C PHE A 329 20.02 -5.09 -10.44
N GLN A 330 20.15 -4.77 -9.14
CA GLN A 330 21.16 -3.83 -8.68
C GLN A 330 22.56 -4.42 -8.89
N ALA A 331 23.40 -3.70 -9.63
CA ALA A 331 24.80 -4.05 -9.83
C ALA A 331 25.63 -3.81 -8.56
N ASP A 332 26.77 -4.51 -8.48
CA ASP A 332 27.79 -4.41 -7.43
C ASP A 332 27.26 -4.75 -6.02
N GLN A 333 26.15 -5.51 -5.96
CA GLN A 333 25.56 -6.08 -4.75
C GLN A 333 25.17 -7.53 -4.99
N GLU A 334 24.91 -8.26 -3.90
CA GLU A 334 24.43 -9.63 -3.97
C GLU A 334 23.03 -9.70 -4.60
N LEU A 335 22.88 -10.57 -5.59
CA LEU A 335 21.59 -10.94 -6.15
C LEU A 335 20.95 -11.98 -5.24
N VAL A 336 19.93 -11.56 -4.51
CA VAL A 336 19.08 -12.42 -3.71
C VAL A 336 17.73 -12.53 -4.40
N VAL A 337 17.33 -13.75 -4.76
CA VAL A 337 16.02 -14.06 -5.32
C VAL A 337 15.17 -14.78 -4.27
N SER A 338 13.88 -14.45 -4.20
CA SER A 338 12.98 -15.01 -3.20
C SER A 338 11.55 -15.11 -3.73
N GLY A 339 10.75 -15.96 -3.07
CA GLY A 339 9.38 -16.21 -3.47
C GLY A 339 8.66 -17.22 -2.57
N LYS A 340 7.57 -17.78 -3.10
CA LYS A 340 6.79 -18.84 -2.45
C LYS A 340 6.95 -20.19 -3.15
N GLY A 341 6.81 -21.28 -2.42
CA GLY A 341 6.80 -22.65 -2.94
C GLY A 341 6.34 -23.65 -1.90
N VAL A 342 5.87 -24.82 -2.32
CA VAL A 342 5.33 -25.86 -1.43
C VAL A 342 6.27 -26.09 -0.23
N CYS A 343 5.75 -25.94 0.99
CA CYS A 343 6.56 -26.06 2.20
C CYS A 343 7.32 -27.41 2.25
N GLY A 344 8.63 -27.35 2.48
CA GLY A 344 9.53 -28.49 2.46
C GLY A 344 10.09 -28.85 1.07
N SER A 345 9.62 -28.23 -0.01
CA SER A 345 10.17 -28.44 -1.35
C SER A 345 11.53 -27.76 -1.51
N GLU A 346 12.40 -28.36 -2.32
CA GLU A 346 13.67 -27.74 -2.71
C GLU A 346 13.44 -26.82 -3.91
N VAL A 347 13.73 -25.53 -3.72
CA VAL A 347 13.73 -24.53 -4.78
C VAL A 347 15.16 -24.32 -5.27
N LYS A 348 15.34 -24.29 -6.58
CA LYS A 348 16.64 -24.06 -7.26
C LYS A 348 16.53 -22.82 -8.12
N ALA A 349 17.57 -22.00 -8.10
CA ALA A 349 17.71 -20.85 -9.00
C ALA A 349 19.04 -20.93 -9.76
N VAL A 350 19.00 -20.61 -11.05
CA VAL A 350 20.18 -20.53 -11.92
C VAL A 350 20.11 -19.25 -12.74
N ILE A 351 21.14 -18.43 -12.68
CA ILE A 351 21.32 -17.29 -13.60
C ILE A 351 22.47 -17.58 -14.55
N ARG A 352 22.19 -17.48 -15.86
CA ARG A 352 23.14 -17.79 -16.94
C ARG A 352 23.47 -16.52 -17.71
N ASN A 353 24.75 -16.24 -17.88
CA ASN A 353 25.24 -15.22 -18.81
C ASN A 353 25.18 -15.77 -20.24
N MET A 354 24.40 -15.15 -21.11
CA MET A 354 24.13 -15.64 -22.46
C MET A 354 25.27 -15.38 -23.45
N ASP A 355 26.15 -14.43 -23.14
CA ASP A 355 27.29 -14.08 -24.00
C ASP A 355 28.49 -15.01 -23.74
N THR A 356 28.68 -15.44 -22.49
CA THR A 356 29.84 -16.23 -22.05
C THR A 356 29.50 -17.69 -21.72
N GLY A 357 28.22 -18.00 -21.48
CA GLY A 357 27.76 -19.31 -21.00
C GLY A 357 28.05 -19.57 -19.52
N GLN A 358 28.55 -18.58 -18.77
CA GLN A 358 28.80 -18.71 -17.34
C GLN A 358 27.48 -18.86 -16.57
N GLU A 359 27.43 -19.78 -15.61
CA GLU A 359 26.26 -20.02 -14.75
C GLU A 359 26.60 -19.81 -13.28
N PHE A 360 25.64 -19.26 -12.54
CA PHE A 360 25.65 -19.16 -11.09
C PHE A 360 24.35 -19.78 -10.59
N SER A 361 24.44 -20.61 -9.56
CA SER A 361 23.30 -21.39 -9.07
C SER A 361 23.29 -21.50 -7.56
N GLY A 362 22.10 -21.60 -6.99
CA GLY A 362 21.88 -21.91 -5.57
C GLY A 362 20.57 -22.67 -5.37
N SER A 363 20.37 -23.16 -4.15
CA SER A 363 19.11 -23.77 -3.74
C SER A 363 18.79 -23.43 -2.29
N ASP A 364 17.50 -23.43 -1.97
CA ASP A 364 16.99 -23.35 -0.60
C ASP A 364 15.77 -24.26 -0.46
N ILE A 365 15.43 -24.60 0.78
CA ILE A 365 14.20 -25.32 1.10
C ILE A 365 13.14 -24.27 1.45
N ALA A 366 11.97 -24.36 0.82
CA ALA A 366 10.82 -23.53 1.19
C ALA A 366 10.44 -23.83 2.65
N LYS A 367 10.62 -22.84 3.53
CA LYS A 367 10.40 -22.95 4.97
C LYS A 367 9.19 -22.12 5.37
N ASP A 368 8.72 -22.38 6.58
CA ASP A 368 7.70 -21.59 7.25
C ASP A 368 6.44 -21.37 6.37
N ILE A 369 6.15 -20.11 6.03
CA ILE A 369 5.05 -19.59 5.21
C ILE A 369 5.29 -19.86 3.72
N SER A 370 5.82 -21.04 3.41
CA SER A 370 6.22 -21.40 2.04
C SER A 370 7.28 -20.46 1.44
N ASP A 371 8.08 -19.75 2.26
CA ASP A 371 9.10 -18.79 1.82
C ASP A 371 10.44 -19.46 1.49
N TRP A 372 11.11 -18.99 0.44
CA TRP A 372 12.47 -19.39 0.08
C TRP A 372 13.32 -18.19 -0.34
N GLU A 373 14.63 -18.26 -0.12
CA GLU A 373 15.59 -17.21 -0.51
C GLU A 373 16.91 -17.82 -1.01
N ILE A 374 17.37 -17.40 -2.19
CA ILE A 374 18.58 -17.92 -2.84
C ILE A 374 19.49 -16.76 -3.25
N ASN A 375 20.72 -16.76 -2.75
CA ASN A 375 21.78 -15.83 -3.17
C ASN A 375 22.59 -16.41 -4.34
N LEU A 376 22.66 -15.66 -5.44
CA LEU A 376 23.35 -16.07 -6.68
C LEU A 376 24.71 -15.38 -6.88
N GLY A 377 25.15 -14.58 -5.91
CA GLY A 377 26.44 -13.87 -5.93
C GLY A 377 26.32 -12.41 -6.38
N VAL A 378 27.46 -11.79 -6.67
CA VAL A 378 27.57 -10.37 -7.03
C VAL A 378 27.83 -10.23 -8.52
N PHE A 379 27.14 -9.29 -9.16
CA PHE A 379 27.22 -9.05 -10.60
C PHE A 379 27.60 -7.60 -10.88
N GLU A 380 28.52 -7.41 -11.83
CA GLU A 380 28.93 -6.08 -12.30
C GLU A 380 27.87 -5.48 -13.23
N ASN A 381 27.95 -4.17 -13.46
CA ASN A 381 27.08 -3.45 -14.38
C ASN A 381 27.06 -4.05 -15.80
N GLY A 382 25.86 -4.22 -16.36
CA GLY A 382 25.65 -4.73 -17.71
C GLY A 382 25.38 -6.23 -17.77
N GLY A 383 25.79 -6.82 -18.90
CA GLY A 383 25.59 -8.21 -19.25
C GLY A 383 24.17 -8.56 -19.70
N ASN A 384 24.07 -9.74 -20.32
CA ASN A 384 22.85 -10.33 -20.84
C ASN A 384 22.64 -11.69 -20.16
N TYR A 385 21.61 -11.79 -19.33
CA TYR A 385 21.36 -12.96 -18.50
C TYR A 385 19.95 -13.53 -18.68
N GLU A 386 19.81 -14.83 -18.36
CA GLU A 386 18.53 -15.51 -18.18
C GLU A 386 18.48 -16.12 -16.77
N LEU A 387 17.34 -16.02 -16.08
CA LEU A 387 17.11 -16.57 -14.75
C LEU A 387 16.08 -17.70 -14.84
N PHE A 388 16.42 -18.84 -14.26
CA PHE A 388 15.58 -20.02 -14.16
C PHE A 388 15.35 -20.34 -12.68
N ILE A 389 14.09 -20.49 -12.28
CA ILE A 389 13.72 -20.93 -10.93
C ILE A 389 12.84 -22.17 -11.07
N SER A 390 13.11 -23.20 -10.27
CA SER A 390 12.36 -24.46 -10.34
C SER A 390 12.19 -25.11 -8.98
N SER A 391 11.07 -25.79 -8.80
CA SER A 391 10.76 -26.65 -7.66
C SER A 391 9.95 -27.83 -8.19
N GLU A 392 10.43 -29.05 -7.98
CA GLU A 392 9.81 -30.27 -8.52
C GLU A 392 9.52 -30.16 -10.04
N ASP A 393 8.25 -30.18 -10.44
CA ASP A 393 7.80 -30.07 -11.84
C ASP A 393 7.53 -28.62 -12.29
N GLU A 394 7.51 -27.66 -11.37
CA GLU A 394 7.23 -26.25 -11.65
C GLU A 394 8.49 -25.47 -12.04
N LYS A 395 8.34 -24.55 -13.00
CA LYS A 395 9.44 -23.75 -13.56
C LYS A 395 9.00 -22.34 -13.91
N LEU A 396 9.86 -21.38 -13.58
CA LEU A 396 9.77 -19.98 -13.95
C LEU A 396 11.03 -19.60 -14.73
N GLU A 397 10.87 -18.82 -15.81
CA GLU A 397 11.94 -18.40 -16.70
C GLU A 397 11.79 -16.91 -17.00
N PHE A 398 12.89 -16.16 -16.87
CA PHE A 398 12.95 -14.73 -17.13
C PHE A 398 14.14 -14.40 -18.04
N LYS A 399 13.88 -13.60 -19.07
CA LYS A 399 14.82 -13.32 -20.16
C LYS A 399 15.28 -11.87 -20.20
N ASN A 400 16.37 -11.64 -20.94
CA ASN A 400 16.94 -10.32 -21.17
C ASN A 400 17.21 -9.60 -19.83
N ILE A 401 17.84 -10.26 -18.87
CA ILE A 401 18.17 -9.66 -17.57
C ILE A 401 19.50 -8.92 -17.68
N THR A 402 19.60 -7.75 -17.07
CA THR A 402 20.84 -6.98 -16.96
C THR A 402 21.04 -6.44 -15.55
N PHE A 403 22.24 -5.96 -15.25
CA PHE A 403 22.55 -5.33 -13.96
C PHE A 403 22.84 -3.85 -14.14
N GLY A 404 22.40 -3.01 -13.20
CA GLY A 404 22.61 -1.56 -13.24
C GLY A 404 22.33 -0.88 -11.91
N ASP A 405 22.39 0.45 -11.88
CA ASP A 405 22.01 1.22 -10.69
C ASP A 405 20.51 1.52 -10.70
N ILE A 406 19.79 0.98 -9.72
CA ILE A 406 18.33 1.09 -9.63
C ILE A 406 17.94 2.24 -8.71
N TRP A 407 17.12 3.16 -9.21
CA TRP A 407 16.70 4.36 -8.49
C TRP A 407 15.18 4.43 -8.37
N VAL A 408 14.70 4.74 -7.16
CA VAL A 408 13.28 4.99 -6.90
C VAL A 408 12.99 6.48 -7.01
N PHE A 409 11.99 6.84 -7.82
CA PHE A 409 11.51 8.20 -8.00
C PHE A 409 10.13 8.33 -7.37
N ALA A 410 10.09 8.98 -6.21
CA ALA A 410 8.90 9.06 -5.37
C ALA A 410 8.55 10.51 -4.99
N GLY A 411 7.35 10.69 -4.47
CA GLY A 411 6.78 12.00 -4.16
C GLY A 411 5.58 12.30 -5.05
N GLN A 412 5.41 13.58 -5.43
CA GLN A 412 4.17 14.04 -6.05
C GLN A 412 4.29 14.47 -7.51
N SER A 413 3.35 15.30 -7.97
CA SER A 413 3.17 15.72 -9.36
C SER A 413 4.40 16.36 -10.01
N ASN A 414 5.27 17.04 -9.26
CA ASN A 414 6.53 17.56 -9.82
C ASN A 414 7.58 16.46 -10.09
N MET A 415 7.60 15.37 -9.29
CA MET A 415 8.37 14.16 -9.61
C MET A 415 7.71 13.37 -10.74
N GLU A 416 6.38 13.27 -10.74
CA GLU A 416 5.62 12.54 -11.76
C GLU A 416 5.72 13.18 -13.15
N PHE A 417 5.83 14.52 -13.19
CA PHE A 417 5.63 15.35 -14.40
C PHE A 417 6.21 14.74 -15.68
N TYR A 418 5.32 14.39 -16.62
CA TYR A 418 5.69 13.63 -17.81
C TYR A 418 6.57 14.44 -18.77
N LEU A 419 7.55 13.75 -19.38
CA LEU A 419 8.46 14.34 -20.36
C LEU A 419 7.72 15.00 -21.53
N CYS A 420 6.59 14.43 -21.98
CA CYS A 420 5.79 15.04 -23.05
C CYS A 420 5.11 16.35 -22.67
N GLY A 421 4.90 16.61 -21.37
CA GLY A 421 4.32 17.85 -20.84
C GLY A 421 5.36 18.95 -20.57
N GLU A 422 6.63 18.60 -20.55
CA GLU A 422 7.73 19.55 -20.36
C GLU A 422 8.17 20.09 -21.72
N LYS A 423 8.55 21.37 -21.80
CA LYS A 423 8.85 22.03 -23.08
C LYS A 423 10.03 21.36 -23.81
N SER A 424 11.18 21.20 -23.16
CA SER A 424 12.34 20.60 -23.83
C SER A 424 12.13 19.11 -24.13
N GLY A 425 11.37 18.40 -23.30
CA GLY A 425 10.95 17.03 -23.52
C GLY A 425 10.01 16.89 -24.71
N ASN A 426 9.03 17.79 -24.85
CA ASN A 426 8.14 17.84 -26.01
C ASN A 426 8.91 18.14 -27.30
N GLU A 427 9.83 19.12 -27.26
CA GLU A 427 10.72 19.43 -28.39
C GLU A 427 11.61 18.24 -28.78
N LEU A 428 12.20 17.56 -27.79
CA LEU A 428 13.00 16.35 -27.98
C LEU A 428 12.17 15.26 -28.69
N LEU A 429 11.00 14.95 -28.16
CA LEU A 429 10.13 13.88 -28.66
C LEU A 429 9.51 14.18 -30.03
N ASN A 430 9.47 15.45 -30.45
CA ASN A 430 8.94 15.84 -31.76
C ASN A 430 9.96 15.69 -32.91
N THR A 431 11.23 15.43 -32.63
CA THR A 431 12.27 15.27 -33.66
C THR A 431 12.65 13.80 -33.87
N LYS A 432 13.01 13.43 -35.11
CA LYS A 432 13.51 12.07 -35.39
C LYS A 432 14.79 11.75 -34.61
N GLU A 433 15.65 12.74 -34.43
CA GLU A 433 16.90 12.59 -33.69
C GLU A 433 16.65 12.41 -32.20
N GLY A 434 15.76 13.21 -31.61
CA GLY A 434 15.40 13.09 -30.19
C GLY A 434 14.72 11.75 -29.86
N LYS A 435 13.79 11.29 -30.71
CA LYS A 435 13.20 9.93 -30.58
C LYS A 435 14.26 8.82 -30.63
N LYS A 436 15.28 8.97 -31.49
CA LYS A 436 16.38 8.01 -31.55
C LYS A 436 17.24 8.08 -30.28
N LYS A 437 17.53 9.28 -29.76
CA LYS A 437 18.30 9.50 -28.52
C LYS A 437 17.58 8.98 -27.28
N SER A 438 16.25 8.95 -27.28
CA SER A 438 15.45 8.42 -26.17
C SER A 438 15.29 6.90 -26.20
N THR A 439 15.73 6.21 -27.25
CA THR A 439 15.67 4.74 -27.33
C THR A 439 16.98 4.13 -26.84
N THR A 440 16.94 3.31 -25.80
CA THR A 440 18.13 2.65 -25.24
C THR A 440 17.76 1.41 -24.43
N ASP A 441 18.63 0.39 -24.48
CA ASP A 441 18.56 -0.84 -23.69
C ASP A 441 19.23 -0.72 -22.32
N LYS A 442 20.21 0.21 -22.21
CA LYS A 442 20.90 0.56 -20.95
C LYS A 442 20.01 1.19 -19.87
N ILE A 443 18.82 1.68 -20.22
CA ILE A 443 17.88 2.25 -19.26
C ILE A 443 16.59 1.45 -19.31
N ARG A 444 16.14 1.01 -18.14
CA ARG A 444 14.91 0.23 -17.99
C ARG A 444 14.04 0.82 -16.90
N MET A 445 12.73 0.71 -17.07
CA MET A 445 11.77 1.37 -16.21
C MET A 445 10.62 0.45 -15.82
N ILE A 446 10.30 0.48 -14.52
CA ILE A 446 8.98 0.24 -13.98
C ILE A 446 8.29 1.59 -13.85
N ASN A 447 7.18 1.78 -14.56
CA ASN A 447 6.35 2.97 -14.42
C ASN A 447 4.99 2.58 -13.85
N MET A 448 4.75 2.95 -12.60
CA MET A 448 3.45 2.73 -11.99
C MET A 448 2.50 3.85 -12.42
N TYR A 449 1.81 3.64 -13.56
CA TYR A 449 0.82 4.60 -14.05
C TYR A 449 -0.27 4.85 -13.00
N ASN A 450 -0.73 6.08 -12.92
CA ASN A 450 -1.84 6.49 -12.06
C ASN A 450 -3.20 6.05 -12.65
N ILE A 451 -3.39 4.74 -12.83
CA ILE A 451 -4.63 4.13 -13.32
C ILE A 451 -5.72 4.11 -12.22
N GLY A 452 -5.42 4.55 -11.00
CA GLY A 452 -6.41 4.52 -9.92
C GLY A 452 -6.24 5.62 -8.88
N TYR A 453 -7.05 6.68 -9.03
CA TYR A 453 -7.68 7.35 -7.87
C TYR A 453 -8.56 6.37 -7.04
N MET A 454 -8.74 5.14 -7.56
CA MET A 454 -9.43 3.99 -6.96
C MET A 454 -8.41 2.93 -6.48
N GLY A 455 -7.49 3.33 -5.58
CA GLY A 455 -6.33 2.53 -5.18
C GLY A 455 -6.60 1.09 -4.75
N ALA A 456 -5.69 0.18 -5.10
CA ALA A 456 -5.56 -1.12 -4.45
C ALA A 456 -5.02 -0.90 -3.03
N ALA A 457 -5.74 -1.41 -2.03
CA ALA A 457 -5.51 -1.20 -0.60
C ALA A 457 -5.15 -2.49 0.16
N GLY A 458 -4.88 -3.61 -0.52
CA GLY A 458 -4.54 -4.89 0.13
C GLY A 458 -3.04 -5.15 0.17
N GLU A 459 -2.50 -5.79 1.21
CA GLU A 459 -1.05 -6.03 1.38
C GLU A 459 -0.50 -7.20 0.53
N VAL A 460 -1.37 -7.86 -0.23
CA VAL A 460 -1.07 -9.05 -1.03
C VAL A 460 -1.37 -8.72 -2.50
N GLU A 461 -0.34 -8.72 -3.35
CA GLU A 461 -0.40 -8.53 -4.82
C GLU A 461 -0.46 -7.09 -5.42
N ASN A 462 0.27 -6.12 -4.86
CA ASN A 462 0.20 -4.72 -5.30
C ASN A 462 1.26 -4.27 -6.32
N VAL A 463 1.38 -4.93 -7.47
CA VAL A 463 1.71 -4.16 -8.69
C VAL A 463 0.60 -4.47 -9.67
N PRO A 464 -0.32 -3.52 -9.94
CA PRO A 464 -1.45 -3.81 -10.82
C PRO A 464 -0.90 -4.37 -12.14
N LEU A 465 -1.42 -5.51 -12.57
CA LEU A 465 -1.26 -5.99 -13.94
C LEU A 465 -1.65 -4.80 -14.83
N ASN A 466 -0.65 -4.15 -15.44
CA ASN A 466 -0.96 -3.22 -16.51
C ASN A 466 -1.47 -4.07 -17.69
N ASP A 467 -2.32 -3.51 -18.55
CA ASP A 467 -2.81 -4.21 -19.75
C ASP A 467 -1.68 -4.67 -20.71
N TRP A 468 -0.42 -4.35 -20.39
CA TRP A 468 0.77 -4.59 -21.18
C TRP A 468 1.58 -5.81 -20.71
N ASN A 469 1.25 -6.42 -19.56
CA ASN A 469 1.95 -7.58 -18.97
C ASN A 469 3.49 -7.45 -18.89
N GLU A 470 4.02 -6.22 -18.90
CA GLU A 470 5.47 -5.94 -18.85
C GLU A 470 5.71 -4.91 -17.74
N TYR A 471 6.31 -5.33 -16.63
CA TYR A 471 6.66 -4.44 -15.51
C TYR A 471 7.96 -3.70 -15.80
N TRP A 472 9.01 -4.43 -16.14
CA TRP A 472 10.25 -3.84 -16.62
C TRP A 472 10.20 -3.63 -18.13
N THR A 473 10.51 -2.41 -18.53
CA THR A 473 10.45 -2.01 -19.93
C THR A 473 11.71 -1.29 -20.36
N GLU A 474 12.25 -1.65 -21.52
CA GLU A 474 13.25 -0.84 -22.20
C GLU A 474 12.63 0.50 -22.67
N LEU A 475 13.46 1.52 -22.80
CA LEU A 475 13.00 2.82 -23.25
C LEU A 475 12.74 2.82 -24.77
N THR A 476 11.48 3.06 -25.13
CA THR A 476 11.04 3.34 -26.51
C THR A 476 10.45 4.74 -26.60
N PRO A 477 10.37 5.37 -27.78
CA PRO A 477 9.85 6.73 -27.91
C PRO A 477 8.44 6.91 -27.33
N ASP A 478 7.58 5.91 -27.47
CA ASP A 478 6.21 5.95 -26.95
C ASP A 478 6.18 5.85 -25.42
N ARG A 479 7.03 5.00 -24.82
CA ARG A 479 7.12 4.82 -23.36
C ARG A 479 7.78 6.00 -22.66
N VAL A 480 8.81 6.58 -23.26
CA VAL A 480 9.54 7.73 -22.71
C VAL A 480 8.65 8.99 -22.65
N SER A 481 7.61 9.08 -23.48
CA SER A 481 6.70 10.23 -23.47
C SER A 481 5.97 10.40 -22.13
N TYR A 482 5.57 9.29 -21.49
CA TYR A 482 4.83 9.27 -20.23
C TYR A 482 5.71 8.91 -19.01
N MET A 483 7.01 9.06 -19.17
CA MET A 483 8.00 8.92 -18.11
C MET A 483 8.18 10.26 -17.39
N SER A 484 8.47 10.23 -16.09
CA SER A 484 8.93 11.42 -15.35
C SER A 484 10.08 12.11 -16.10
N ALA A 485 9.93 13.41 -16.37
CA ALA A 485 10.95 14.21 -17.01
C ALA A 485 12.25 14.22 -16.17
N ILE A 486 12.12 14.30 -14.84
CA ILE A 486 13.26 14.24 -13.93
C ILE A 486 13.96 12.88 -14.05
N ALA A 487 13.20 11.78 -14.02
CA ALA A 487 13.77 10.44 -14.16
C ALA A 487 14.47 10.23 -15.50
N TYR A 488 13.93 10.80 -16.58
CA TYR A 488 14.51 10.71 -17.90
C TYR A 488 15.87 11.43 -17.95
N TYR A 489 15.92 12.70 -17.58
CA TYR A 489 17.16 13.48 -17.61
C TYR A 489 18.20 12.93 -16.63
N PHE A 490 17.78 12.50 -15.44
CA PHE A 490 18.67 11.89 -14.45
C PHE A 490 19.30 10.60 -14.99
N SER A 491 18.49 9.66 -15.50
CA SER A 491 19.00 8.38 -15.98
C SER A 491 19.90 8.51 -17.21
N GLN A 492 19.57 9.43 -18.12
CA GLN A 492 20.46 9.78 -19.23
C GLN A 492 21.79 10.34 -18.72
N GLY A 493 21.77 11.22 -17.72
CA GLY A 493 22.99 11.77 -17.12
C GLY A 493 23.86 10.71 -16.43
N ILE A 494 23.28 9.75 -15.71
CA ILE A 494 24.05 8.64 -15.12
C ILE A 494 24.70 7.80 -16.22
N LYS A 495 23.92 7.44 -17.25
CA LYS A 495 24.42 6.67 -18.40
C LYS A 495 25.56 7.40 -19.11
N ASP A 496 25.40 8.69 -19.37
CA ASP A 496 26.36 9.46 -20.17
C ASP A 496 27.63 9.85 -19.40
N ARG A 497 27.50 10.15 -18.09
CA ARG A 497 28.64 10.57 -17.25
C ARG A 497 29.42 9.40 -16.67
N TYR A 498 28.76 8.29 -16.35
CA TYR A 498 29.34 7.17 -15.59
C TYR A 498 29.33 5.82 -16.33
N ASP A 499 28.76 5.76 -17.53
CA ASP A 499 28.62 4.54 -18.37
C ASP A 499 27.96 3.36 -17.63
N ARG A 500 26.91 3.66 -16.85
CA ARG A 500 26.16 2.66 -16.09
C ARG A 500 24.77 2.45 -16.67
N ASN A 501 24.31 1.21 -16.62
CA ASN A 501 22.92 0.88 -16.85
C ASN A 501 22.09 1.42 -15.68
N VAL A 502 20.87 1.87 -15.97
CA VAL A 502 20.01 2.54 -14.98
C VAL A 502 18.64 1.89 -14.95
N GLY A 503 18.24 1.46 -13.76
CA GLY A 503 16.88 0.99 -13.49
C GLY A 503 16.07 2.10 -12.85
N ILE A 504 14.85 2.30 -13.30
CA ILE A 504 13.97 3.37 -12.83
C ILE A 504 12.71 2.77 -12.27
N ILE A 505 12.44 3.04 -11.01
CA ILE A 505 11.19 2.67 -10.34
C ILE A 505 10.43 3.98 -10.12
N SER A 506 9.56 4.33 -11.07
CA SER A 506 8.77 5.57 -11.03
C SER A 506 7.44 5.31 -10.36
N VAL A 507 7.27 5.90 -9.18
CA VAL A 507 6.12 5.60 -8.31
C VAL A 507 5.38 6.84 -7.82
N ALA A 508 5.86 8.04 -8.19
CA ALA A 508 5.28 9.33 -7.80
C ALA A 508 3.80 9.50 -8.21
N VAL A 509 3.03 10.19 -7.36
CA VAL A 509 1.59 10.37 -7.53
C VAL A 509 1.20 11.82 -7.25
N GLY A 510 0.59 12.51 -8.22
CA GLY A 510 0.14 13.88 -8.05
C GLY A 510 -0.83 14.13 -6.89
N ASP A 511 -0.68 15.29 -6.25
CA ASP A 511 -1.62 15.83 -5.24
C ASP A 511 -1.76 14.96 -3.96
N THR A 512 -0.61 14.46 -3.49
CA THR A 512 -0.50 13.58 -2.30
C THR A 512 0.33 14.23 -1.20
N GLU A 513 -0.15 14.11 0.02
CA GLU A 513 0.49 14.53 1.27
C GLU A 513 1.48 13.46 1.76
N ILE A 514 2.46 13.86 2.58
CA ILE A 514 3.53 12.95 3.05
C ILE A 514 2.99 11.78 3.92
N ASN A 515 1.84 11.95 4.58
CA ASN A 515 1.17 10.91 5.39
C ASN A 515 0.75 9.66 4.60
N GLN A 516 0.52 9.78 3.29
CA GLN A 516 0.16 8.65 2.44
C GLN A 516 1.36 7.74 2.15
N TRP A 517 2.57 8.28 2.29
CA TRP A 517 3.85 7.62 2.01
C TRP A 517 4.47 6.97 3.24
N TYR A 518 3.73 6.95 4.33
CA TYR A 518 4.05 6.28 5.59
C TYR A 518 3.10 5.10 5.84
N PRO A 519 3.58 3.99 6.42
CA PRO A 519 2.71 2.98 7.00
C PRO A 519 1.79 3.60 8.05
N ARG A 520 0.55 3.12 8.12
CA ARG A 520 -0.44 3.60 9.08
C ARG A 520 0.04 3.36 10.52
N GLY A 521 -0.06 4.38 11.36
CA GLY A 521 0.28 4.32 12.78
C GLY A 521 1.77 4.53 13.11
N GLU A 522 2.67 4.45 12.13
CA GLU A 522 4.09 4.73 12.34
C GLU A 522 4.30 6.20 12.68
N SER A 523 5.09 6.46 13.72
CA SER A 523 5.26 7.81 14.27
C SER A 523 6.72 8.21 14.38
N PHE A 524 7.02 9.47 14.07
CA PHE A 524 8.33 10.07 14.24
C PHE A 524 8.16 11.50 14.75
N GLY A 525 8.79 11.83 15.88
CA GLY A 525 8.57 13.11 16.54
C GLY A 525 7.08 13.32 16.86
N LYS A 526 6.50 14.42 16.36
CA LYS A 526 5.07 14.75 16.48
C LYS A 526 4.21 14.23 15.32
N PHE A 527 4.81 13.58 14.33
CA PHE A 527 4.12 13.11 13.14
C PHE A 527 3.71 11.64 13.26
N THR A 528 2.52 11.29 12.76
CA THR A 528 2.00 9.91 12.67
C THR A 528 1.36 9.69 11.29
N GLY A 529 1.73 8.60 10.62
CA GLY A 529 1.11 8.21 9.34
C GLY A 529 -0.34 7.78 9.52
N ASP A 530 -1.25 8.29 8.67
CA ASP A 530 -2.69 8.10 8.84
C ASP A 530 -3.29 7.01 7.94
N SER A 531 -2.72 6.77 6.76
CA SER A 531 -3.38 6.00 5.71
C SER A 531 -2.58 4.81 5.21
N GLY A 532 -1.25 4.85 5.09
CA GLY A 532 -0.49 3.70 4.55
C GLY A 532 -0.64 3.46 3.05
N LYS A 533 -1.57 4.16 2.38
CA LYS A 533 -2.09 3.72 1.07
C LYS A 533 -1.02 3.74 -0.02
N LEU A 534 -0.30 4.85 -0.16
CA LEU A 534 0.76 4.94 -1.17
C LEU A 534 1.99 4.18 -0.72
N TYR A 535 2.33 4.16 0.56
CA TYR A 535 3.41 3.28 1.03
C TYR A 535 3.15 1.81 0.63
N ASN A 536 1.99 1.26 0.96
CA ASN A 536 1.64 -0.14 0.69
C ASN A 536 1.53 -0.47 -0.80
N ASN A 537 1.10 0.49 -1.61
CA ASN A 537 0.90 0.28 -3.06
C ASN A 537 2.15 0.62 -3.89
N ARG A 538 2.93 1.62 -3.48
CA ARG A 538 3.99 2.24 -4.30
C ARG A 538 5.40 1.98 -3.82
N ILE A 539 5.59 1.67 -2.54
CA ILE A 539 6.92 1.57 -1.92
C ILE A 539 7.16 0.14 -1.45
N TYR A 540 6.24 -0.40 -0.64
CA TYR A 540 6.33 -1.75 -0.07
C TYR A 540 6.62 -2.87 -1.10
N PRO A 541 6.04 -2.88 -2.31
CA PRO A 541 6.33 -3.94 -3.29
C PRO A 541 7.81 -4.02 -3.72
N PHE A 542 8.58 -2.94 -3.53
CA PHE A 542 9.97 -2.83 -3.95
C PHE A 542 10.97 -2.95 -2.79
N THR A 543 10.52 -3.08 -1.54
CA THR A 543 11.42 -3.11 -0.37
C THR A 543 12.30 -4.36 -0.32
N ASN A 544 11.89 -5.44 -0.97
CA ASN A 544 12.67 -6.68 -1.12
C ASN A 544 13.66 -6.62 -2.30
N GLN A 545 13.59 -5.58 -3.15
CA GLN A 545 14.55 -5.38 -4.22
C GLN A 545 15.68 -4.46 -3.74
N LYS A 546 16.93 -4.86 -3.99
CA LYS A 546 18.09 -3.98 -3.77
C LYS A 546 18.04 -2.81 -4.75
N ILE A 547 18.29 -1.61 -4.23
CA ILE A 547 18.29 -0.35 -4.98
C ILE A 547 19.53 0.48 -4.64
N LYS A 548 19.91 1.38 -5.54
CA LYS A 548 21.01 2.33 -5.37
C LYS A 548 20.63 3.51 -4.49
N GLY A 549 19.38 3.95 -4.54
CA GLY A 549 18.90 5.08 -3.75
C GLY A 549 17.52 5.59 -4.14
N ILE A 550 17.09 6.63 -3.45
CA ILE A 550 15.74 7.22 -3.57
C ILE A 550 15.86 8.72 -3.84
N LEU A 551 15.13 9.18 -4.85
CA LEU A 551 14.96 10.60 -5.16
C LEU A 551 13.52 11.01 -4.83
N TRP A 552 13.39 12.14 -4.12
CA TRP A 552 12.12 12.56 -3.55
C TRP A 552 11.79 14.02 -3.88
N TYR A 553 10.61 14.27 -4.42
CA TYR A 553 10.09 15.63 -4.62
C TYR A 553 8.61 15.66 -4.22
N GLN A 554 8.37 16.21 -3.03
CA GLN A 554 7.05 16.34 -2.43
C GLN A 554 6.99 17.49 -1.42
N GLY A 555 5.80 18.01 -1.17
CA GLY A 555 5.48 18.89 -0.04
C GLY A 555 4.38 19.91 -0.36
N GLU A 556 4.05 20.10 -1.64
CA GLU A 556 3.10 21.14 -2.04
C GLU A 556 1.69 20.84 -1.49
N ALA A 557 1.27 19.57 -1.49
CA ALA A 557 -0.04 19.20 -0.95
C ALA A 557 -0.13 19.39 0.58
N ASP A 558 0.98 19.15 1.30
CA ASP A 558 1.05 19.41 2.75
C ASP A 558 0.91 20.91 3.07
N ASN A 559 1.34 21.77 2.15
CA ASN A 559 1.13 23.20 2.31
C ASN A 559 -0.37 23.57 2.27
N TYR A 560 -1.12 23.14 1.25
CA TYR A 560 -2.48 23.65 1.02
C TYR A 560 -3.63 22.74 1.47
N ARG A 561 -3.38 21.47 1.80
CA ARG A 561 -4.42 20.55 2.30
C ARG A 561 -4.35 20.34 3.81
N THR A 562 -3.16 20.11 4.34
CA THR A 562 -2.95 19.88 5.79
C THR A 562 -2.47 21.13 6.52
N ASN A 563 -1.85 22.07 5.80
CA ASN A 563 -1.28 23.30 6.35
C ASN A 563 -0.26 22.99 7.46
N MET A 564 0.59 21.99 7.22
CA MET A 564 1.65 21.59 8.15
C MET A 564 2.61 22.75 8.39
N ASN A 565 3.01 22.92 9.66
CA ASN A 565 4.11 23.80 10.01
C ASN A 565 5.48 23.12 9.77
N ALA A 566 6.57 23.90 9.87
CA ALA A 566 7.91 23.37 9.66
C ALA A 566 8.30 22.23 10.61
N GLU A 567 7.83 22.24 11.87
CA GLU A 567 8.15 21.18 12.84
C GLU A 567 7.49 19.86 12.43
N GLU A 568 6.20 19.89 12.08
CA GLU A 568 5.42 18.73 11.64
C GLU A 568 5.99 18.13 10.36
N TYR A 569 6.24 18.96 9.34
CA TYR A 569 6.77 18.47 8.08
C TYR A 569 8.22 17.96 8.21
N SER A 570 9.04 18.60 9.04
CA SER A 570 10.41 18.12 9.26
C SER A 570 10.47 16.79 10.02
N ASP A 571 9.56 16.55 10.96
CA ASP A 571 9.41 15.25 11.62
C ASP A 571 8.97 14.17 10.63
N ALA A 572 7.97 14.47 9.81
CA ALA A 572 7.49 13.57 8.75
C ALA A 572 8.60 13.25 7.73
N MET A 573 9.33 14.26 7.25
CA MET A 573 10.34 14.04 6.23
C MET A 573 11.54 13.25 6.78
N ALA A 574 12.01 13.57 7.99
CA ALA A 574 13.13 12.85 8.59
C ALA A 574 12.78 11.40 8.92
N GLY A 575 11.58 11.17 9.47
CA GLY A 575 11.12 9.82 9.76
C GLY A 575 10.89 8.98 8.49
N LEU A 576 10.49 9.59 7.37
CA LEU A 576 10.29 8.87 6.10
C LEU A 576 11.62 8.32 5.60
N ILE A 577 12.67 9.14 5.66
CA ILE A 577 14.03 8.76 5.27
C ILE A 577 14.51 7.60 6.15
N ASP A 578 14.40 7.73 7.47
CA ASP A 578 14.85 6.70 8.42
C ASP A 578 14.04 5.40 8.28
N LEU A 579 12.72 5.51 8.07
CA LEU A 579 11.84 4.38 7.82
C LEU A 579 12.23 3.65 6.54
N TYR A 580 12.45 4.36 5.43
CA TYR A 580 12.76 3.70 4.16
C TYR A 580 14.12 3.00 4.25
N ARG A 581 15.12 3.63 4.89
CA ARG A 581 16.39 2.97 5.20
C ARG A 581 16.23 1.68 6.00
N GLN A 582 15.35 1.69 7.00
CA GLN A 582 15.02 0.49 7.76
C GLN A 582 14.36 -0.58 6.87
N LYS A 583 13.37 -0.21 6.04
CA LYS A 583 12.65 -1.15 5.18
C LYS A 583 13.54 -1.81 4.14
N TRP A 584 14.50 -1.07 3.57
CA TRP A 584 15.50 -1.63 2.66
C TRP A 584 16.70 -2.28 3.38
N SER A 585 16.70 -2.31 4.71
CA SER A 585 17.82 -2.80 5.53
C SER A 585 19.16 -2.19 5.12
N SER A 586 19.17 -0.86 4.90
CA SER A 586 20.32 -0.10 4.43
C SER A 586 20.40 1.25 5.15
N GLU A 587 21.20 1.32 6.22
CA GLU A 587 21.29 2.51 7.09
C GLU A 587 21.86 3.75 6.39
N ASP A 588 22.63 3.58 5.32
CA ASP A 588 23.21 4.67 4.53
C ASP A 588 22.68 4.70 3.09
N LEU A 589 21.50 4.12 2.85
CA LEU A 589 20.81 4.20 1.56
C LEU A 589 20.75 5.67 1.10
N PRO A 590 21.31 5.99 -0.08
CA PRO A 590 21.23 7.33 -0.63
C PRO A 590 19.80 7.84 -0.73
N PHE A 591 19.54 9.01 -0.17
CA PHE A 591 18.24 9.66 -0.17
C PHE A 591 18.40 11.15 -0.45
N TYR A 592 17.96 11.60 -1.61
CA TYR A 592 18.07 13.00 -2.03
C TYR A 592 16.70 13.60 -2.26
N TYR A 593 16.49 14.84 -1.81
CA TYR A 593 15.24 15.55 -1.99
C TYR A 593 15.42 17.02 -2.31
N VAL A 594 14.32 17.72 -2.58
CA VAL A 594 14.34 19.14 -2.95
C VAL A 594 13.65 19.99 -1.89
N GLN A 595 14.12 21.21 -1.70
CA GLN A 595 13.31 22.27 -1.09
C GLN A 595 12.43 22.89 -2.17
N LEU A 596 11.12 23.04 -1.90
CA LEU A 596 10.13 23.46 -2.89
C LEU A 596 10.49 24.77 -3.61
N THR A 597 10.09 24.84 -4.88
CA THR A 597 10.08 26.07 -5.66
C THR A 597 9.13 27.11 -5.05
N ARG A 598 9.33 28.36 -5.43
CA ARG A 598 8.40 29.45 -5.15
C ARG A 598 7.15 29.36 -6.04
N TYR A 599 5.99 29.73 -5.49
CA TYR A 599 4.70 29.74 -6.19
C TYR A 599 3.75 30.80 -5.62
N GLU A 600 3.24 31.71 -6.45
CA GLU A 600 2.61 32.97 -5.99
C GLU A 600 1.32 32.77 -5.20
N THR A 601 0.56 31.72 -5.50
CA THR A 601 -0.78 31.54 -4.90
C THR A 601 -0.78 30.76 -3.59
N LYS A 602 0.33 30.12 -3.21
CA LYS A 602 0.43 29.27 -2.02
C LYS A 602 1.75 29.49 -1.29
N ASP A 603 1.68 29.93 -0.04
CA ASP A 603 2.86 30.18 0.78
C ASP A 603 3.45 28.91 1.36
N ALA A 604 4.47 28.34 0.71
CA ALA A 604 5.14 27.12 1.16
C ALA A 604 6.32 27.37 2.10
N SER A 605 6.41 28.52 2.78
CA SER A 605 7.57 28.85 3.63
C SER A 605 7.79 27.86 4.76
N GLU A 606 6.72 27.44 5.44
CA GLU A 606 6.79 26.46 6.52
C GLU A 606 7.25 25.09 6.00
N ILE A 607 6.73 24.64 4.86
CA ILE A 607 7.18 23.38 4.24
C ILE A 607 8.64 23.45 3.80
N ARG A 608 9.07 24.56 3.16
CA ARG A 608 10.47 24.76 2.76
C ARG A 608 11.40 24.73 3.96
N GLU A 609 11.01 25.38 5.06
CA GLU A 609 11.77 25.34 6.31
C GLU A 609 11.77 23.93 6.92
N GLY A 610 10.64 23.21 6.87
CA GLY A 610 10.54 21.83 7.31
C GLY A 610 11.47 20.89 6.53
N GLN A 611 11.56 21.05 5.21
CA GLN A 611 12.51 20.34 4.35
C GLN A 611 13.95 20.62 4.79
N ARG A 612 14.30 21.87 5.10
CA ARG A 612 15.65 22.23 5.58
C ARG A 612 15.95 21.61 6.94
N ILE A 613 15.01 21.67 7.89
CA ILE A 613 15.18 21.14 9.25
C ILE A 613 15.26 19.61 9.24
N ALA A 614 14.60 18.93 8.30
CA ALA A 614 14.62 17.47 8.20
C ALA A 614 16.04 16.90 8.12
N LEU A 615 16.98 17.55 7.39
CA LEU A 615 18.40 17.15 7.36
C LEU A 615 19.05 17.06 8.75
N GLN A 616 18.58 17.85 9.71
CA GLN A 616 19.11 17.83 11.08
C GLN A 616 18.55 16.68 11.91
N LYS A 617 17.31 16.28 11.61
CA LYS A 617 16.52 15.31 12.36
C LYS A 617 16.75 13.85 11.91
N VAL A 618 17.18 13.64 10.66
CA VAL A 618 17.54 12.29 10.16
C VAL A 618 18.64 11.68 11.02
N ARG A 619 18.47 10.42 11.45
CA ARG A 619 19.40 9.74 12.37
C ARG A 619 20.80 9.59 11.78
N ASN A 620 20.89 9.15 10.52
CA ASN A 620 22.17 9.01 9.81
C ASN A 620 22.28 10.04 8.67
N LYS A 621 23.21 10.98 8.77
CA LYS A 621 23.37 12.06 7.78
C LYS A 621 24.18 11.65 6.54
N LYS A 622 24.76 10.45 6.51
CA LYS A 622 25.52 9.95 5.35
C LYS A 622 24.59 9.75 4.16
N ASN A 623 25.01 10.17 2.97
CA ASN A 623 24.25 10.04 1.70
C ASN A 623 22.82 10.61 1.78
N VAL A 624 22.62 11.69 2.54
CA VAL A 624 21.35 12.44 2.57
C VAL A 624 21.62 13.86 2.11
N GLY A 625 20.83 14.36 1.18
CA GLY A 625 21.04 15.67 0.60
C GLY A 625 19.73 16.38 0.24
N MET A 626 19.78 17.72 0.30
CA MET A 626 18.69 18.59 -0.11
C MET A 626 19.25 19.82 -0.83
N PHE A 627 18.70 20.14 -2.01
CA PHE A 627 18.99 21.38 -2.72
C PHE A 627 17.76 22.29 -2.82
N GLY A 628 18.00 23.60 -2.90
CA GLY A 628 16.96 24.61 -3.10
C GLY A 628 16.50 24.72 -4.54
N LEU A 629 15.26 25.18 -4.74
CA LEU A 629 14.67 25.47 -6.07
C LEU A 629 14.21 26.93 -6.22
N LEU A 630 14.69 27.85 -5.37
CA LEU A 630 14.24 29.25 -5.38
C LEU A 630 14.61 30.02 -6.66
N ASP A 631 15.58 29.52 -7.42
CA ASP A 631 16.01 30.06 -8.71
C ASP A 631 15.26 29.41 -9.90
N ILE A 632 14.40 28.42 -9.67
CA ILE A 632 13.55 27.89 -10.74
C ILE A 632 12.47 28.93 -11.06
N ILE A 633 12.55 29.49 -12.27
CA ILE A 633 11.54 30.40 -12.81
C ILE A 633 10.58 29.67 -13.76
N GLY A 634 10.99 28.50 -14.25
CA GLY A 634 10.31 27.76 -15.29
C GLY A 634 10.36 28.54 -16.62
N ARG A 635 9.18 28.85 -17.16
CA ARG A 635 9.04 29.77 -18.29
C ARG A 635 9.26 31.22 -17.82
N TYR A 636 10.05 31.98 -18.59
CA TYR A 636 10.33 33.40 -18.31
C TYR A 636 9.07 34.29 -18.32
N ASP A 637 8.19 34.07 -19.29
CA ASP A 637 6.89 34.74 -19.37
C ASP A 637 5.86 34.02 -18.47
N GLN A 638 4.86 34.76 -17.99
CA GLN A 638 3.74 34.17 -17.25
C GLN A 638 2.97 33.11 -18.06
N GLY A 639 2.34 32.17 -17.37
CA GLY A 639 1.50 31.12 -17.95
C GLY A 639 1.97 29.71 -17.57
N GLU A 640 1.58 28.74 -18.39
CA GLU A 640 1.98 27.33 -18.23
C GLU A 640 3.50 27.20 -18.20
N GLY A 641 3.98 26.43 -17.22
CA GLY A 641 5.39 26.19 -16.97
C GLY A 641 6.13 27.32 -16.27
N CYS A 642 5.53 28.46 -15.96
CA CYS A 642 6.15 29.54 -15.19
C CYS A 642 5.93 29.34 -13.69
N ALA A 643 6.99 29.32 -12.88
CA ALA A 643 6.90 29.07 -11.43
C ALA A 643 6.00 30.05 -10.68
N ARG A 644 5.77 31.26 -11.21
CA ARG A 644 4.85 32.23 -10.60
C ARG A 644 3.41 31.77 -10.65
N THR A 645 2.97 31.32 -11.84
CA THR A 645 1.56 31.07 -12.15
C THR A 645 1.23 29.59 -12.29
N ASP A 646 2.23 28.73 -12.29
CA ASP A 646 2.12 27.29 -12.42
C ASP A 646 2.89 26.60 -11.29
N ILE A 647 2.20 25.73 -10.55
CA ILE A 647 2.78 24.93 -9.47
C ILE A 647 3.72 23.84 -10.03
N HIS A 648 3.65 23.58 -11.34
CA HIS A 648 4.50 22.65 -12.08
C HIS A 648 5.41 23.40 -13.05
N PRO A 649 6.38 24.21 -12.56
CA PRO A 649 7.27 24.93 -13.46
C PRO A 649 8.05 23.98 -14.37
N TRP A 650 8.44 24.45 -15.54
CA TRP A 650 9.39 23.73 -16.39
C TRP A 650 10.79 23.67 -15.73
N GLN A 651 11.85 23.42 -16.51
CA GLN A 651 13.22 23.23 -16.01
C GLN A 651 13.40 21.94 -15.17
N LYS A 652 12.66 20.87 -15.49
CA LYS A 652 12.83 19.56 -14.87
C LYS A 652 14.22 18.96 -15.10
N GLU A 653 14.87 19.30 -16.21
CA GLU A 653 16.27 18.96 -16.49
C GLU A 653 17.22 19.54 -15.44
N VAL A 654 17.04 20.80 -15.02
CA VAL A 654 17.86 21.44 -13.98
C VAL A 654 17.68 20.72 -12.62
N VAL A 655 16.46 20.29 -12.31
CA VAL A 655 16.19 19.51 -11.10
C VAL A 655 16.89 18.14 -11.16
N ALA A 656 16.84 17.47 -12.31
CA ALA A 656 17.56 16.22 -12.53
C ALA A 656 19.09 16.37 -12.43
N ASP A 657 19.65 17.45 -12.98
CA ASP A 657 21.07 17.76 -12.87
C ASP A 657 21.52 17.96 -11.42
N ARG A 658 20.70 18.58 -10.57
CA ARG A 658 21.00 18.73 -9.13
C ARG A 658 20.96 17.40 -8.38
N PHE A 659 20.04 16.50 -8.74
CA PHE A 659 20.08 15.13 -8.23
C PHE A 659 21.34 14.39 -8.70
N LEU A 660 21.72 14.56 -9.97
CA LEU A 660 22.94 14.00 -10.53
C LEU A 660 24.19 14.51 -9.83
N ASP A 661 24.24 15.78 -9.43
CA ASP A 661 25.37 16.34 -8.71
C ASP A 661 25.49 15.71 -7.31
N TYR A 662 24.38 15.52 -6.59
CA TYR A 662 24.41 14.78 -5.32
C TYR A 662 24.92 13.35 -5.48
N VAL A 663 24.40 12.64 -6.49
CA VAL A 663 24.82 11.28 -6.79
C VAL A 663 26.27 11.21 -7.26
N GLY A 664 26.70 12.17 -8.07
CA GLY A 664 28.08 12.32 -8.51
C GLY A 664 29.03 12.50 -7.34
N HIS A 665 28.73 13.44 -6.44
CA HIS A 665 29.53 13.70 -5.25
C HIS A 665 29.58 12.50 -4.28
N ASP A 666 28.42 11.97 -3.88
CA ASP A 666 28.33 10.99 -2.81
C ASP A 666 28.66 9.56 -3.27
N ILE A 667 28.32 9.20 -4.50
CA ILE A 667 28.43 7.82 -5.00
C ILE A 667 29.60 7.66 -5.94
N TYR A 668 29.68 8.49 -6.99
CA TYR A 668 30.71 8.37 -8.03
C TYR A 668 31.99 9.17 -7.76
N LYS A 669 32.01 9.94 -6.67
CA LYS A 669 33.14 10.78 -6.23
C LYS A 669 33.58 11.80 -7.28
N ASP A 670 32.62 12.37 -8.00
CA ASP A 670 32.84 13.47 -8.93
C ASP A 670 33.19 14.75 -8.15
N SER A 671 34.38 15.30 -8.39
CA SER A 671 34.88 16.51 -7.73
C SER A 671 34.25 17.81 -8.24
N GLU A 672 33.65 17.77 -9.44
CA GLU A 672 33.03 18.96 -10.05
C GLU A 672 31.57 19.14 -9.62
N ALA A 673 30.96 18.12 -9.03
CA ALA A 673 29.58 18.15 -8.55
C ALA A 673 29.32 19.26 -7.52
N ASN A 674 28.22 19.99 -7.70
CA ASN A 674 27.76 21.04 -6.79
C ASN A 674 26.47 20.61 -6.11
N THR A 675 26.55 20.28 -4.82
CA THR A 675 25.42 19.67 -4.10
C THR A 675 24.49 20.70 -3.44
N SER A 676 25.00 21.84 -2.99
CA SER A 676 24.19 22.86 -2.33
C SER A 676 24.82 24.24 -2.42
N GLY A 677 23.98 25.28 -2.45
CA GLY A 677 24.41 26.67 -2.23
C GLY A 677 24.66 26.95 -0.74
N PRO A 678 24.69 28.24 -0.34
CA PRO A 678 24.92 28.62 1.06
C PRO A 678 23.87 28.05 2.01
N VAL A 679 24.33 27.36 3.06
CA VAL A 679 23.50 26.82 4.13
C VAL A 679 23.76 27.59 5.42
N TYR A 680 22.73 28.20 6.00
CA TYR A 680 22.83 28.91 7.27
C TYR A 680 23.40 28.02 8.38
N GLN A 681 24.34 28.53 9.17
CA GLN A 681 25.00 27.80 10.27
C GLN A 681 24.70 28.44 11.64
N SER A 682 24.91 29.75 11.75
CA SER A 682 24.77 30.47 13.02
C SER A 682 24.55 31.97 12.83
N LYS A 683 24.04 32.61 13.87
CA LYS A 683 23.87 34.06 13.96
C LYS A 683 24.60 34.63 15.17
N GLN A 684 25.07 35.86 15.02
CA GLN A 684 25.63 36.65 16.10
C GLN A 684 25.03 38.05 16.06
N LYS A 685 24.45 38.51 17.17
CA LYS A 685 24.02 39.89 17.31
C LYS A 685 25.23 40.78 17.62
N ILE A 686 25.41 41.85 16.85
CA ILE A 686 26.41 42.90 17.08
C ILE A 686 25.69 44.25 16.98
N ASP A 687 25.61 44.98 18.09
CA ASP A 687 24.85 46.22 18.23
C ASP A 687 23.40 46.07 17.74
N ASN A 688 23.01 46.80 16.69
CA ASN A 688 21.70 46.75 16.05
C ASN A 688 21.67 45.88 14.77
N THR A 689 22.64 44.99 14.60
CA THR A 689 22.76 44.11 13.43
C THR A 689 22.81 42.64 13.84
N ILE A 690 22.44 41.76 12.91
CA ILE A 690 22.67 40.32 13.01
C ILE A 690 23.64 39.90 11.92
N VAL A 691 24.74 39.26 12.32
CA VAL A 691 25.74 38.69 11.43
C VAL A 691 25.51 37.19 11.31
N LEU A 692 25.27 36.72 10.09
CA LEU A 692 25.00 35.33 9.76
C LEU A 692 26.25 34.66 9.16
N THR A 693 26.50 33.43 9.59
CA THR A 693 27.55 32.56 9.04
C THR A 693 26.91 31.43 8.24
N PHE A 694 27.52 31.07 7.12
CA PHE A 694 27.05 30.02 6.22
C PHE A 694 28.13 28.98 5.98
N LYS A 695 27.71 27.75 5.68
CA LYS A 695 28.53 26.75 5.00
C LYS A 695 28.29 26.89 3.51
N HIS A 696 29.35 27.09 2.73
CA HIS A 696 29.26 27.42 1.30
C HIS A 696 30.51 26.94 0.54
N LYS A 697 30.40 26.84 -0.78
CA LYS A 697 31.52 26.54 -1.69
C LYS A 697 32.19 27.85 -2.08
N GLY A 698 33.50 27.97 -1.84
CA GLY A 698 34.25 29.16 -2.22
C GLY A 698 33.77 30.41 -1.46
N LYS A 699 33.35 31.49 -2.14
CA LYS A 699 32.87 32.74 -1.52
C LYS A 699 31.38 32.98 -1.70
N LEU A 700 30.75 33.63 -0.71
CA LEU A 700 29.39 34.16 -0.82
C LEU A 700 29.32 35.26 -1.91
N LYS A 701 28.21 35.28 -2.64
CA LYS A 701 27.94 36.21 -3.74
C LYS A 701 26.47 36.60 -3.83
N VAL A 702 26.25 37.69 -4.55
CA VAL A 702 24.92 38.07 -5.05
C VAL A 702 24.72 37.36 -6.39
N MET A 703 23.62 36.62 -6.51
CA MET A 703 23.22 35.87 -7.70
C MET A 703 22.85 36.81 -8.83
N ASP A 704 23.21 36.44 -10.07
CA ASP A 704 22.81 37.23 -11.25
C ASP A 704 21.29 37.15 -11.44
N LYS A 705 20.65 38.29 -11.71
CA LYS A 705 19.19 38.35 -11.87
C LYS A 705 18.66 37.44 -12.97
N SER A 706 19.44 37.12 -14.00
CA SER A 706 19.03 36.19 -15.06
C SER A 706 18.77 34.77 -14.56
N GLN A 707 19.30 34.41 -13.38
CA GLN A 707 19.07 33.10 -12.77
C GLN A 707 17.74 33.02 -12.02
N TYR A 708 17.22 34.12 -11.45
CA TYR A 708 16.03 34.09 -10.60
C TYR A 708 14.91 35.02 -11.06
N ALA A 709 15.10 35.94 -12.00
CA ALA A 709 14.06 36.90 -12.37
C ALA A 709 13.21 36.36 -13.53
N ASP A 710 11.90 36.22 -13.28
CA ASP A 710 10.91 36.11 -14.34
C ASP A 710 10.56 37.50 -14.90
N SER A 711 9.76 37.53 -15.97
CA SER A 711 9.33 38.77 -16.63
C SER A 711 8.62 39.77 -15.70
N VAL A 712 7.97 39.32 -14.63
CA VAL A 712 7.27 40.18 -13.66
C VAL A 712 8.25 40.74 -12.64
N CYS A 713 9.18 39.92 -12.15
CA CYS A 713 10.27 40.36 -11.28
C CYS A 713 11.13 41.40 -12.01
N GLU A 714 11.45 41.19 -13.29
CA GLU A 714 12.16 42.18 -14.11
C GLU A 714 11.42 43.51 -14.21
N GLN A 715 10.09 43.46 -14.38
CA GLN A 715 9.25 44.66 -14.39
C GLN A 715 9.27 45.37 -13.03
N LYS A 716 9.18 44.63 -11.93
CA LYS A 716 9.26 45.19 -10.56
C LYS A 716 10.61 45.83 -10.29
N ILE A 717 11.71 45.15 -10.63
CA ILE A 717 13.07 45.68 -10.53
C ILE A 717 13.19 46.99 -11.31
N SER A 718 12.68 47.02 -12.54
CA SER A 718 12.76 48.20 -13.42
C SER A 718 11.90 49.35 -12.90
N ALA A 719 10.65 49.07 -12.49
CA ALA A 719 9.71 50.08 -12.00
C ALA A 719 10.18 50.75 -10.69
N SER A 720 10.81 49.97 -9.81
CA SER A 720 11.32 50.45 -8.53
C SER A 720 12.77 50.92 -8.58
N SER A 721 13.45 50.80 -9.73
CA SER A 721 14.90 51.05 -9.85
C SER A 721 15.71 50.29 -8.79
N THR A 722 15.32 49.04 -8.52
CA THR A 722 15.93 48.22 -7.47
C THR A 722 17.37 47.89 -7.83
N ASP A 723 18.30 48.14 -6.91
CA ASP A 723 19.71 47.74 -7.06
C ASP A 723 19.86 46.23 -6.87
N THR A 724 20.07 45.48 -7.95
CA THR A 724 20.26 44.03 -7.90
C THR A 724 21.69 43.60 -7.55
N SER A 725 22.60 44.55 -7.27
CA SER A 725 23.99 44.25 -6.87
C SER A 725 24.15 44.00 -5.36
N ILE A 726 23.08 44.16 -4.58
CA ILE A 726 23.02 43.89 -3.14
C ILE A 726 22.09 42.71 -2.82
N LEU A 727 22.17 42.20 -1.60
CA LEU A 727 21.31 41.11 -1.13
C LEU A 727 19.89 41.61 -0.84
N HIS A 728 18.90 40.80 -1.23
CA HIS A 728 17.47 41.04 -1.02
C HIS A 728 16.81 39.90 -0.24
N GLU A 729 15.52 40.03 0.05
CA GLU A 729 14.66 39.01 0.67
C GLU A 729 15.03 38.64 2.12
N PHE A 730 15.69 39.56 2.84
CA PHE A 730 15.94 39.42 4.27
C PHE A 730 14.87 40.14 5.09
N TRP A 731 14.43 39.49 6.16
CA TRP A 731 13.57 40.05 7.19
C TRP A 731 14.25 39.92 8.55
N ILE A 732 14.10 40.93 9.41
CA ILE A 732 14.69 40.95 10.75
C ILE A 732 13.62 41.24 11.79
N SER A 733 13.62 40.51 12.90
CA SER A 733 12.63 40.69 13.97
C SER A 733 13.12 41.61 15.07
N ASP A 734 12.19 42.34 15.70
CA ASP A 734 12.43 43.02 16.96
C ASP A 734 12.31 42.07 18.18
N GLU A 735 12.56 42.59 19.37
CA GLU A 735 12.47 41.88 20.66
C GLU A 735 11.08 41.30 20.98
N ASN A 736 10.03 41.72 20.25
CA ASN A 736 8.67 41.19 20.38
C ASN A 736 8.38 40.11 19.34
N GLY A 737 9.38 39.71 18.53
CA GLY A 737 9.25 38.71 17.48
C GLY A 737 8.55 39.21 16.21
N LYS A 738 8.34 40.53 16.07
CA LYS A 738 7.72 41.09 14.85
C LYS A 738 8.79 41.30 13.78
N PHE A 739 8.57 40.75 12.59
CA PHE A 739 9.48 40.85 11.44
C PHE A 739 9.26 42.11 10.59
N TYR A 740 10.36 42.69 10.12
CA TYR A 740 10.43 43.85 9.24
C TYR A 740 11.36 43.58 8.06
N PRO A 741 11.14 44.17 6.87
CA PRO A 741 12.11 44.14 5.79
C PRO A 741 13.47 44.65 6.26
N ALA A 742 14.53 43.99 5.84
CA ALA A 742 15.89 44.26 6.27
C ALA A 742 16.83 44.51 5.09
N ASN A 743 17.80 45.38 5.31
CA ASN A 743 18.96 45.51 4.45
C ASN A 743 19.94 44.36 4.75
N ALA A 744 20.63 43.88 3.72
CA ALA A 744 21.65 42.86 3.87
C ALA A 744 22.85 43.14 2.96
N ARG A 745 24.05 42.79 3.42
CA ARG A 745 25.28 42.85 2.62
C ARG A 745 26.23 41.71 2.98
N ILE A 746 27.09 41.35 2.04
CA ILE A 746 28.18 40.40 2.27
C ILE A 746 29.39 41.18 2.78
N GLU A 747 29.92 40.78 3.94
CA GLU A 747 31.11 41.37 4.55
C GLU A 747 31.98 40.27 5.15
N ASN A 748 33.23 40.13 4.66
CA ASN A 748 34.16 39.09 5.09
C ASN A 748 33.55 37.67 5.06
N ASP A 749 32.85 37.33 3.98
CA ASP A 749 32.20 36.02 3.77
C ASP A 749 31.09 35.70 4.79
N LYS A 750 30.51 36.74 5.40
CA LYS A 750 29.33 36.67 6.25
C LYS A 750 28.25 37.59 5.71
N VAL A 751 27.00 37.35 6.09
CA VAL A 751 25.89 38.26 5.76
C VAL A 751 25.56 39.12 6.97
N VAL A 752 25.65 40.44 6.82
CA VAL A 752 25.27 41.41 7.85
C VAL A 752 23.87 41.92 7.53
N VAL A 753 22.92 41.72 8.44
CA VAL A 753 21.50 42.06 8.29
C VAL A 753 21.10 43.12 9.31
N TRP A 754 20.39 44.16 8.88
CA TRP A 754 19.91 45.23 9.76
C TRP A 754 18.64 45.91 9.21
N SER A 755 17.91 46.60 10.07
CA SER A 755 16.81 47.48 9.68
C SER A 755 16.87 48.77 10.47
N ASP A 756 16.67 49.91 9.80
CA ASP A 756 16.68 51.23 10.45
C ASP A 756 15.54 51.39 11.47
N SER A 757 14.53 50.51 11.40
CA SER A 757 13.39 50.47 12.32
C SER A 757 13.57 49.50 13.48
N VAL A 758 14.63 48.69 13.51
CA VAL A 758 14.84 47.62 14.51
C VAL A 758 16.13 47.86 15.28
N PHE A 759 16.01 48.41 16.49
CA PHE A 759 17.15 48.73 17.35
C PHE A 759 17.71 47.53 18.12
N ASN A 760 16.84 46.57 18.47
CA ASN A 760 17.20 45.38 19.24
C ASN A 760 16.78 44.13 18.47
N PRO A 761 17.54 43.73 17.42
CA PRO A 761 17.15 42.61 16.59
C PRO A 761 17.34 41.27 17.28
N THR A 762 16.45 40.30 17.02
CA THR A 762 16.56 38.93 17.59
C THR A 762 16.78 37.87 16.53
N ASP A 763 16.03 37.89 15.43
CA ASP A 763 15.99 36.83 14.44
C ASP A 763 15.98 37.34 13.00
N VAL A 764 16.37 36.47 12.08
CA VAL A 764 16.35 36.71 10.64
C VAL A 764 15.56 35.61 9.94
N MET A 765 14.84 35.99 8.89
CA MET A 765 14.32 35.08 7.87
C MET A 765 14.88 35.48 6.51
N TYR A 766 15.07 34.51 5.62
CA TYR A 766 15.50 34.73 4.24
C TYR A 766 14.55 34.05 3.26
N ALA A 767 14.17 34.78 2.20
CA ALA A 767 13.29 34.31 1.13
C ALA A 767 11.97 33.70 1.65
N TRP A 768 11.42 34.32 2.70
CA TRP A 768 10.16 33.93 3.34
C TRP A 768 8.97 34.56 2.59
N GLY A 769 7.90 33.78 2.41
CA GLY A 769 6.70 34.14 1.65
C GLY A 769 6.50 33.24 0.42
N ALA A 770 5.29 33.29 -0.16
CA ALA A 770 4.89 32.45 -1.30
C ALA A 770 5.80 32.60 -2.53
N TYR A 771 6.16 33.83 -2.86
CA TYR A 771 7.01 34.13 -4.01
C TYR A 771 8.04 35.21 -3.68
N PRO A 772 9.18 34.85 -3.05
CA PRO A 772 10.30 35.78 -2.92
C PRO A 772 10.75 36.20 -4.32
N GLU A 773 10.73 37.49 -4.60
CA GLU A 773 11.01 38.05 -5.92
C GLU A 773 12.49 37.94 -6.27
N MET A 774 13.36 38.19 -5.28
CA MET A 774 14.81 38.32 -5.47
C MET A 774 15.62 37.43 -4.50
N PRO A 775 15.44 36.09 -4.49
CA PRO A 775 16.19 35.18 -3.61
C PRO A 775 17.64 35.02 -4.09
N ASN A 776 18.45 36.05 -3.90
CA ASN A 776 19.71 36.26 -4.61
C ASN A 776 20.99 36.00 -3.79
N LEU A 777 20.93 35.30 -2.66
CA LEU A 777 22.13 34.80 -1.98
C LEU A 777 22.63 33.51 -2.65
N THR A 778 23.89 33.48 -3.08
CA THR A 778 24.56 32.30 -3.65
C THR A 778 26.05 32.27 -3.24
N ASP A 779 26.81 31.33 -3.79
CA ASP A 779 28.26 31.20 -3.62
C ASP A 779 28.96 30.79 -4.93
N ASP A 780 30.19 30.27 -4.87
CA ASP A 780 30.93 29.82 -6.06
C ASP A 780 30.33 28.55 -6.72
N SER A 781 29.36 27.87 -6.09
CA SER A 781 28.61 26.78 -6.74
C SER A 781 27.58 27.29 -7.75
N GLY A 782 27.13 28.55 -7.61
CA GLY A 782 26.05 29.13 -8.40
C GLY A 782 24.64 28.68 -8.00
N LEU A 783 24.49 27.84 -6.95
CA LEU A 783 23.20 27.40 -6.43
C LEU A 783 22.63 28.41 -5.42
N PRO A 784 21.30 28.59 -5.33
CA PRO A 784 20.71 29.50 -4.37
C PRO A 784 20.88 29.00 -2.93
N ALA A 785 21.00 29.95 -1.99
CA ALA A 785 20.72 29.66 -0.60
C ALA A 785 19.25 29.24 -0.44
N VAL A 786 19.02 28.27 0.43
CA VAL A 786 17.67 27.78 0.75
C VAL A 786 16.93 28.74 1.67
N THR A 787 15.61 28.70 1.69
CA THR A 787 14.79 29.41 2.68
C THR A 787 15.15 28.94 4.08
N PHE A 788 15.36 29.88 5.00
CA PHE A 788 15.64 29.61 6.40
C PHE A 788 15.07 30.67 7.33
N ASN A 789 14.93 30.30 8.60
CA ASN A 789 14.80 31.24 9.71
C ASN A 789 15.77 30.92 10.85
N THR A 790 15.94 31.87 11.79
CA THR A 790 16.85 31.71 12.93
C THR A 790 16.18 31.53 14.29
N TYR A 791 14.85 31.59 14.39
CA TYR A 791 14.13 31.50 15.68
C TYR A 791 13.81 30.05 16.07
N ASN A 792 13.81 29.12 15.12
CA ASN A 792 13.62 27.69 15.39
C ASN A 792 14.90 26.97 15.91
N GLY A 793 15.87 27.71 16.46
CA GLY A 793 17.04 27.14 17.16
C GLY A 793 17.96 26.23 16.34
N SER A 794 17.84 26.24 15.01
CA SER A 794 18.56 25.33 14.13
C SER A 794 19.97 25.85 13.80
N GLU A 795 20.91 25.72 14.74
CA GLU A 795 22.32 25.62 14.36
C GLU A 795 22.45 24.39 13.44
N VAL A 796 22.70 24.61 12.15
CA VAL A 796 22.99 23.53 11.19
C VAL A 796 24.50 23.30 11.21
N LEU A 797 24.95 22.04 11.21
CA LEU A 797 26.36 21.62 11.07
C LEU A 797 26.91 21.75 9.65
#